data_AF-A0AAV2ZB84-F1
#
_entry.id   AF-A0AAV2ZB84-F1
#
_cell.length_a   1.000
_cell.length_b   1.000
_cell.length_c   1.000
_cell.angle_alpha   90.00
_cell.angle_beta   90.00
_cell.angle_gamma   90.00
#
_symmetry.space_group_name_H-M   'P 1'
#
loop_
_entity.id
_entity.type
_entity.pdbx_description
1 polymer ?
#
loop_
_entity_poly.entity_id
_entity_poly.type
_entity_poly.pdbx_seq_one_letter_code
_entity_poly.pdbx_strand_id
1 'polypeptide(L)'
;MCSSKADDIWQAKCPVLTAKNKDYLPMKHASDADINVDETVIEQSYDKARALALKHSGNIGNIAMSGMRKKSRTWYQQSLGRLFTYFCINTGKDDKLSRCVADTSPYAAKLASDDCYTITDADGCMAQGKCERRGNCKWDDPVDGASFRRALFSSDDVSAAKKWVERDYPTSFAPLIAPGIVFSVLTAITCVGFFVLRCVFNQCGGRNPNEKGYTRCDILIPTLIFAGCSFAVFVCSVVTVAQNTNITEGVGTILSSLNTTLENIDIFALNLQKPLQDAQTSLRSASLLVGTLVNEMDWIQKDGQTLREMITRYGEIYTHAGPFPFKDCNKNKSTCVSCPDAVCGKPIRDFVADGEDTLNTTSGPIARAVGAMQEAFVQHTGAISRGILSASNQINEVARVTLASKETVNTIKQTFDNYSFSRAGLVMFVFLIGMFSSLLGLFGILKGLCIKKSAWVQLLHASWLMATLVCIIGFVLASSLLAVAAVWYDSCNYLNIIRSDTSPYFPTMMSNVMNACLNDSSLLTPLGLDQHVAFSCAIQESYVAVGKTDFSAQTKHIDSFGELVANHEIKNFGFNSTASRTYVANANAAFLAVTSKSGFTQENILEPWTLYKDAHETAESAAALCPELGNSTNATDMLPVCYVGRKCDAGTGPQTSKDKCKLTFTNAYYYVLAFNKISNMLDEMREDLLGDTGKGFSEAWQYDVSLREFAVSYYNRLVDVHTSVLEVLMDGEVGRMLDSIDKVRCSSNCGWINISYNAVYSSLCQDVLGTTMAIALSVLFLTLFLIPMIVSGITLQKRLRGEKKGSYQELELRLHELETKSKEEARAKAEAAKGSSRGIDLSFFKKGGGNAGAGAGANVMPS
;
A
#
# COMPACT_ATOMS: atom_id res chain seq x y z
N MET A 1 13.60 4.23 12.64
CA MET A 1 13.52 3.83 11.23
C MET A 1 14.68 2.89 10.94
N CYS A 2 14.44 1.83 10.18
CA CYS A 2 15.46 0.84 9.81
C CYS A 2 16.45 1.45 8.81
N SER A 3 17.67 0.93 8.71
CA SER A 3 18.54 1.31 7.60
C SER A 3 18.00 0.76 6.28
N SER A 4 18.32 1.40 5.15
CA SER A 4 17.94 0.90 3.81
C SER A 4 18.36 -0.56 3.59
N LYS A 5 19.52 -0.96 4.15
CA LYS A 5 20.00 -2.34 4.05
C LYS A 5 19.18 -3.32 4.88
N ALA A 6 18.73 -2.92 6.07
CA ALA A 6 17.82 -3.74 6.87
C ALA A 6 16.45 -3.87 6.21
N ASP A 7 15.95 -2.80 5.58
CA ASP A 7 14.71 -2.84 4.82
C ASP A 7 14.79 -3.82 3.64
N ASP A 8 15.87 -3.80 2.86
CA ASP A 8 16.07 -4.74 1.74
C ASP A 8 16.11 -6.20 2.22
N ILE A 9 16.82 -6.47 3.32
CA ILE A 9 16.91 -7.82 3.92
C ILE A 9 15.55 -8.29 4.42
N TRP A 10 14.79 -7.40 5.08
CA TRP A 10 13.45 -7.70 5.57
C TRP A 10 12.49 -8.00 4.39
N GLN A 11 12.47 -7.16 3.36
CA GLN A 11 11.63 -7.37 2.17
C GLN A 11 11.92 -8.71 1.49
N ALA A 12 13.20 -9.11 1.42
CA ALA A 12 13.59 -10.40 0.87
C ALA A 12 13.06 -11.61 1.68
N LYS A 13 12.81 -11.46 2.98
CA LYS A 13 12.21 -12.50 3.83
C LYS A 13 10.69 -12.63 3.66
N CYS A 14 10.02 -11.58 3.17
CA CYS A 14 8.57 -11.53 3.14
C CYS A 14 7.90 -12.72 2.42
N PRO A 15 8.36 -13.18 1.23
CA PRO A 15 7.74 -14.34 0.56
C PRO A 15 7.73 -15.61 1.41
N VAL A 16 8.76 -15.84 2.22
CA VAL A 16 8.84 -17.02 3.11
C VAL A 16 7.95 -16.82 4.34
N LEU A 17 7.97 -15.62 4.92
CA LEU A 17 7.21 -15.30 6.13
C LEU A 17 5.69 -15.29 5.90
N THR A 18 5.25 -14.93 4.69
CA THR A 18 3.83 -14.90 4.30
C THR A 18 3.38 -16.15 3.54
N ALA A 19 4.24 -17.15 3.32
CA ALA A 19 3.87 -18.37 2.58
C ALA A 19 2.72 -19.18 3.20
N LYS A 20 2.45 -18.99 4.50
CA LYS A 20 1.32 -19.61 5.21
C LYS A 20 0.10 -18.69 5.34
N ASN A 21 0.17 -17.47 4.83
CA ASN A 21 -0.98 -16.58 4.78
C ASN A 21 -2.05 -17.21 3.89
N LYS A 22 -3.31 -16.95 4.22
CA LYS A 22 -4.41 -17.36 3.35
C LYS A 22 -4.40 -16.46 2.12
N ASP A 23 -4.45 -17.08 0.94
CA ASP A 23 -4.48 -16.37 -0.34
C ASP A 23 -5.76 -15.54 -0.47
N TYR A 24 -5.62 -14.37 -1.11
CA TYR A 24 -6.78 -13.58 -1.50
C TYR A 24 -7.54 -14.29 -2.62
N LEU A 25 -8.86 -14.17 -2.56
CA LEU A 25 -9.74 -14.68 -3.60
C LEU A 25 -9.62 -13.83 -4.87
N PRO A 26 -9.62 -14.46 -6.06
CA PRO A 26 -9.51 -13.76 -7.33
C PRO A 26 -10.75 -12.90 -7.58
N MET A 27 -10.55 -11.71 -8.13
CA MET A 27 -11.65 -10.82 -8.52
C MET A 27 -12.07 -11.08 -9.97
N LYS A 28 -13.37 -11.21 -10.23
CA LYS A 28 -13.89 -11.32 -11.60
C LYS A 28 -13.62 -10.03 -12.38
N HIS A 29 -13.06 -10.16 -13.59
CA HIS A 29 -12.73 -9.08 -14.53
C HIS A 29 -11.64 -8.07 -14.10
N ALA A 30 -10.82 -8.39 -13.10
CA ALA A 30 -9.48 -7.80 -13.04
C ALA A 30 -8.71 -8.34 -14.25
N SER A 31 -8.35 -7.47 -15.20
CA SER A 31 -7.82 -7.88 -16.50
C SER A 31 -6.64 -8.86 -16.38
N ASP A 32 -6.65 -9.88 -17.23
CA ASP A 32 -5.66 -10.95 -17.42
C ASP A 32 -4.23 -10.48 -17.79
N ALA A 33 -3.88 -9.22 -17.56
CA ALA A 33 -2.51 -8.71 -17.72
C ALA A 33 -1.61 -9.05 -16.50
N ASP A 34 -2.17 -9.45 -15.36
CA ASP A 34 -1.42 -9.72 -14.12
C ASP A 34 -1.32 -11.22 -13.73
N ILE A 35 -1.93 -12.16 -14.47
CA ILE A 35 -1.74 -13.61 -14.24
C ILE A 35 -1.69 -14.34 -15.59
N ASN A 36 -0.62 -15.12 -15.77
CA ASN A 36 -0.17 -15.82 -16.97
C ASN A 36 -1.25 -16.39 -17.92
N VAL A 37 -0.97 -16.14 -19.20
CA VAL A 37 -1.57 -16.59 -20.47
C VAL A 37 -1.80 -18.10 -20.57
N ASP A 38 -2.98 -18.53 -21.03
CA ASP A 38 -3.15 -19.30 -22.28
C ASP A 38 -4.62 -19.26 -22.78
N GLU A 39 -4.85 -18.83 -24.02
CA GLU A 39 -6.20 -18.54 -24.56
C GLU A 39 -6.34 -19.15 -25.97
N THR A 40 -6.97 -20.32 -26.09
CA THR A 40 -7.27 -20.95 -27.40
C THR A 40 -8.66 -20.54 -27.94
N VAL A 41 -8.61 -19.73 -29.00
CA VAL A 41 -9.38 -19.68 -30.27
C VAL A 41 -10.90 -20.00 -30.31
N ILE A 42 -11.62 -19.03 -30.91
CA ILE A 42 -12.99 -18.98 -31.50
C ILE A 42 -14.08 -18.28 -30.66
N GLU A 43 -14.09 -18.34 -29.32
CA GLU A 43 -15.06 -17.57 -28.49
C GLU A 43 -14.68 -16.08 -28.29
N GLN A 44 -13.40 -15.73 -28.45
CA GLN A 44 -12.87 -14.40 -28.15
C GLN A 44 -13.35 -13.26 -29.06
N SER A 45 -13.76 -13.50 -30.30
CA SER A 45 -14.12 -12.40 -31.21
C SER A 45 -15.43 -11.74 -30.80
N TYR A 46 -16.40 -12.54 -30.31
CA TYR A 46 -17.67 -12.03 -29.81
C TYR A 46 -17.48 -11.35 -28.46
N ASP A 47 -16.73 -11.95 -27.53
CA ASP A 47 -16.53 -11.38 -26.20
C ASP A 47 -15.60 -10.15 -26.21
N LYS A 48 -14.57 -10.11 -27.07
CA LYS A 48 -13.76 -8.88 -27.26
C LYS A 48 -14.57 -7.78 -27.94
N ALA A 49 -15.40 -8.09 -28.94
CA ALA A 49 -16.28 -7.10 -29.56
C ALA A 49 -17.37 -6.60 -28.59
N ARG A 50 -17.91 -7.50 -27.76
CA ARG A 50 -18.87 -7.21 -26.67
C ARG A 50 -18.24 -6.32 -25.61
N ALA A 51 -17.04 -6.64 -25.14
CA ALA A 51 -16.31 -5.84 -24.14
C ALA A 51 -15.95 -4.44 -24.69
N LEU A 52 -15.51 -4.34 -25.95
CA LEU A 52 -15.28 -3.06 -26.62
C LEU A 52 -16.57 -2.24 -26.76
N ALA A 53 -17.68 -2.87 -27.14
CA ALA A 53 -18.98 -2.22 -27.25
C ALA A 53 -19.49 -1.73 -25.88
N LEU A 54 -19.33 -2.53 -24.83
CA LEU A 54 -19.66 -2.15 -23.45
C LEU A 54 -18.81 -0.96 -23.00
N LYS A 55 -17.49 -1.02 -23.18
CA LYS A 55 -16.57 0.08 -22.84
C LYS A 55 -16.90 1.38 -23.56
N HIS A 56 -17.20 1.32 -24.87
CA HIS A 56 -17.62 2.50 -25.62
C HIS A 56 -18.99 3.02 -25.16
N SER A 57 -19.96 2.13 -24.90
CA SER A 57 -21.28 2.51 -24.40
C SER A 57 -21.20 3.15 -23.01
N GLY A 58 -20.32 2.66 -22.13
CA GLY A 58 -20.06 3.21 -20.81
C GLY A 58 -19.44 4.60 -20.88
N ASN A 59 -18.42 4.81 -21.72
CA ASN A 59 -17.82 6.13 -21.92
C ASN A 59 -18.82 7.14 -22.47
N ILE A 60 -19.59 6.77 -23.49
CA ILE A 60 -20.62 7.63 -24.08
C ILE A 60 -21.73 7.90 -23.05
N GLY A 61 -22.16 6.89 -22.30
CA GLY A 61 -23.15 7.01 -21.23
C GLY A 61 -22.70 7.98 -20.13
N ASN A 62 -21.45 7.89 -19.68
CA ASN A 62 -20.87 8.82 -18.71
C ASN A 62 -20.82 10.26 -19.23
N ILE A 63 -20.39 10.47 -20.49
CA ILE A 63 -20.36 11.80 -21.11
C ILE A 63 -21.77 12.38 -21.21
N ALA A 64 -22.73 11.58 -21.68
CA ALA A 64 -24.12 11.98 -21.81
C ALA A 64 -24.73 12.34 -20.44
N MET A 65 -24.54 11.49 -19.43
CA MET A 65 -25.04 11.74 -18.09
C MET A 65 -24.36 12.93 -17.42
N SER A 66 -23.06 13.13 -17.61
CA SER A 66 -22.35 14.34 -17.16
C SER A 66 -23.01 15.61 -17.73
N GLY A 67 -23.29 15.60 -19.03
CA GLY A 67 -23.97 16.71 -19.73
C GLY A 67 -25.41 16.96 -19.28
N MET A 68 -26.14 15.93 -18.86
CA MET A 68 -27.53 16.07 -18.38
C MET A 68 -27.64 16.38 -16.89
N ARG A 69 -26.80 15.74 -16.06
CA ARG A 69 -26.85 15.80 -14.61
C ARG A 69 -26.27 17.12 -14.07
N LYS A 70 -25.17 17.62 -14.68
CA LYS A 70 -24.51 18.91 -14.41
C LYS A 70 -24.39 19.27 -12.91
N LYS A 71 -24.03 18.31 -12.07
CA LYS A 71 -23.79 18.55 -10.64
C LYS A 71 -22.30 18.77 -10.37
N SER A 72 -21.99 19.65 -9.42
CA SER A 72 -20.61 19.93 -9.00
C SER A 72 -20.09 18.84 -8.06
N ARG A 73 -18.76 18.75 -7.92
CA ARG A 73 -18.14 17.85 -6.94
C ARG A 73 -18.62 18.12 -5.51
N THR A 74 -18.76 19.39 -5.12
CA THR A 74 -19.28 19.79 -3.80
C THR A 74 -20.70 19.29 -3.55
N TRP A 75 -21.55 19.30 -4.57
CA TRP A 75 -22.89 18.73 -4.48
C TRP A 75 -22.84 17.23 -4.16
N TYR A 76 -21.97 16.47 -4.83
CA TYR A 76 -21.81 15.05 -4.57
C TYR A 76 -21.23 14.77 -3.18
N GLN A 77 -20.27 15.56 -2.70
CA GLN A 77 -19.73 15.43 -1.34
C GLN A 77 -20.80 15.65 -0.27
N GLN A 78 -21.61 16.72 -0.41
CA GLN A 78 -22.73 16.98 0.50
C GLN A 78 -23.80 15.90 0.42
N SER A 79 -24.13 15.43 -0.78
CA SER A 79 -25.09 14.35 -0.98
C SER A 79 -24.62 13.05 -0.34
N LEU A 80 -23.34 12.71 -0.50
CA LEU A 80 -22.74 11.51 0.07
C LEU A 80 -22.76 11.58 1.60
N GLY A 81 -22.35 12.70 2.19
CA GLY A 81 -22.41 12.91 3.64
C GLY A 81 -23.83 12.72 4.19
N ARG A 82 -24.82 13.30 3.53
CA ARG A 82 -26.24 13.13 3.91
C ARG A 82 -26.73 11.69 3.77
N LEU A 83 -26.29 10.96 2.74
CA LEU A 83 -26.61 9.53 2.59
C LEU A 83 -26.02 8.72 3.75
N PHE A 84 -24.74 8.92 4.09
CA PHE A 84 -24.10 8.26 5.23
C PHE A 84 -24.79 8.57 6.55
N THR A 85 -25.11 9.84 6.82
CA THR A 85 -25.86 10.23 8.03
C THR A 85 -27.24 9.56 8.07
N TYR A 86 -28.00 9.59 6.97
CA TYR A 86 -29.33 8.98 6.90
C TYR A 86 -29.27 7.47 7.15
N PHE A 87 -28.37 6.75 6.47
CA PHE A 87 -28.23 5.32 6.65
C PHE A 87 -27.74 4.97 8.06
N CYS A 88 -26.79 5.72 8.63
CA CYS A 88 -26.35 5.52 10.00
C CYS A 88 -27.51 5.60 11.01
N ILE A 89 -28.37 6.60 10.88
CA ILE A 89 -29.53 6.75 11.78
C ILE A 89 -30.63 5.70 11.51
N ASN A 90 -30.95 5.44 10.24
CA ASN A 90 -32.08 4.57 9.90
C ASN A 90 -31.77 3.08 10.06
N THR A 91 -30.49 2.69 9.97
CA THR A 91 -30.02 1.31 10.23
C THR A 91 -29.52 1.12 11.67
N GLY A 92 -29.15 2.21 12.34
CA GLY A 92 -28.71 2.21 13.73
C GLY A 92 -29.87 2.19 14.70
N LYS A 93 -29.91 1.19 15.58
CA LYS A 93 -30.72 1.28 16.80
C LYS A 93 -30.09 2.30 17.76
N ASP A 94 -30.88 2.96 18.61
CA ASP A 94 -30.40 4.01 19.53
C ASP A 94 -29.23 3.55 20.42
N ASP A 95 -29.22 2.28 20.84
CA ASP A 95 -28.14 1.66 21.60
C ASP A 95 -26.81 1.58 20.83
N LYS A 96 -26.87 1.45 19.50
CA LYS A 96 -25.69 1.41 18.61
C LYS A 96 -25.11 2.80 18.32
N LEU A 97 -25.90 3.85 18.49
CA LEU A 97 -25.52 5.26 18.27
C LEU A 97 -25.09 5.98 19.56
N SER A 98 -25.24 5.32 20.70
CA SER A 98 -24.82 5.83 22.01
C SER A 98 -23.31 6.09 22.06
N ARG A 99 -22.92 7.19 22.71
CA ARG A 99 -21.51 7.50 22.99
C ARG A 99 -20.95 6.62 24.11
N CYS A 100 -21.77 6.37 25.13
CA CYS A 100 -21.36 5.73 26.37
C CYS A 100 -21.96 4.32 26.51
N VAL A 101 -21.13 3.36 26.87
CA VAL A 101 -21.52 1.96 27.07
C VAL A 101 -21.07 1.46 28.45
N ALA A 102 -21.70 0.39 28.94
CA ALA A 102 -21.22 -0.27 30.15
C ALA A 102 -19.80 -0.82 29.94
N ASP A 103 -19.01 -0.88 31.01
CA ASP A 103 -17.64 -1.41 31.01
C ASP A 103 -17.56 -2.87 30.48
N THR A 104 -18.56 -3.69 30.80
CA THR A 104 -18.67 -5.08 30.32
C THR A 104 -19.09 -5.21 28.85
N SER A 105 -19.35 -4.11 28.15
CA SER A 105 -19.77 -4.12 26.75
C SER A 105 -18.60 -4.48 25.83
N PRO A 106 -18.79 -5.35 24.82
CA PRO A 106 -17.76 -5.60 23.82
C PRO A 106 -17.42 -4.36 22.97
N TYR A 107 -18.23 -3.30 23.06
CA TYR A 107 -18.02 -2.03 22.38
C TYR A 107 -17.37 -0.97 23.25
N ALA A 108 -17.01 -1.28 24.50
CA ALA A 108 -16.23 -0.37 25.33
C ALA A 108 -14.84 -0.17 24.71
N ALA A 109 -14.44 1.10 24.58
CA ALA A 109 -13.08 1.46 24.28
C ALA A 109 -12.27 1.34 25.57
N LYS A 110 -11.34 0.38 25.57
CA LYS A 110 -10.51 0.07 26.71
C LYS A 110 -9.04 0.19 26.36
N LEU A 111 -8.28 0.78 27.25
CA LEU A 111 -6.83 0.74 27.27
C LEU A 111 -6.36 -0.69 27.47
N ALA A 112 -5.09 -0.92 27.18
CA ALA A 112 -4.46 -2.22 27.39
C ALA A 112 -4.42 -2.67 28.86
N SER A 113 -4.61 -1.75 29.81
CA SER A 113 -4.77 -2.04 31.24
C SER A 113 -6.18 -2.53 31.61
N ASP A 114 -7.09 -2.68 30.63
CA ASP A 114 -8.52 -2.94 30.79
C ASP A 114 -9.34 -1.77 31.36
N ASP A 115 -8.69 -0.63 31.63
CA ASP A 115 -9.34 0.63 32.00
C ASP A 115 -10.02 1.28 30.80
N CYS A 116 -11.09 2.03 31.04
CA CYS A 116 -11.81 2.71 29.97
C CYS A 116 -11.13 4.00 29.53
N TYR A 117 -11.19 4.29 28.23
CA TYR A 117 -10.72 5.56 27.68
C TYR A 117 -11.43 6.73 28.33
N THR A 118 -10.66 7.75 28.71
CA THR A 118 -11.15 8.95 29.39
C THR A 118 -11.17 10.14 28.44
N ILE A 119 -12.28 10.86 28.39
CA ILE A 119 -12.41 12.14 27.69
C ILE A 119 -12.88 13.16 28.70
N THR A 120 -12.22 14.32 28.71
CA THR A 120 -12.34 15.34 29.77
C THR A 120 -13.41 16.40 29.49
N ASP A 121 -14.30 16.15 28.50
CA ASP A 121 -15.43 17.04 28.22
C ASP A 121 -16.58 16.86 29.22
N ALA A 122 -17.45 17.87 29.31
CA ALA A 122 -18.55 17.90 30.29
C ALA A 122 -19.56 16.74 30.13
N ASP A 123 -19.69 16.21 28.92
CA ASP A 123 -20.56 15.08 28.57
C ASP A 123 -19.80 13.73 28.51
N GLY A 124 -18.58 13.68 29.06
CA GLY A 124 -17.73 12.50 29.06
C GLY A 124 -18.38 11.29 29.76
N CYS A 125 -18.14 10.10 29.23
CA CYS A 125 -18.80 8.88 29.73
C CYS A 125 -18.38 8.50 31.16
N MET A 126 -17.17 8.89 31.57
CA MET A 126 -16.66 8.65 32.93
C MET A 126 -17.51 9.33 34.01
N ALA A 127 -17.99 10.55 33.76
CA ALA A 127 -18.88 11.25 34.68
C ALA A 127 -20.22 10.52 34.90
N GLN A 128 -20.59 9.62 33.98
CA GLN A 128 -21.80 8.80 34.03
C GLN A 128 -21.53 7.37 34.56
N GLY A 129 -20.31 7.08 35.04
CA GLY A 129 -19.91 5.73 35.46
C GLY A 129 -19.89 4.72 34.30
N LYS A 130 -19.65 5.19 33.07
CA LYS A 130 -19.65 4.39 31.84
C LYS A 130 -18.35 4.59 31.07
N CYS A 131 -18.12 3.72 30.10
CA CYS A 131 -16.95 3.77 29.24
C CYS A 131 -17.30 4.45 27.92
N GLU A 132 -16.32 5.16 27.34
CA GLU A 132 -16.41 5.62 25.96
C GLU A 132 -16.61 4.40 25.05
N ARG A 133 -17.56 4.49 24.12
CA ARG A 133 -17.73 3.47 23.09
C ARG A 133 -16.60 3.57 22.08
N ARG A 134 -16.18 2.47 21.47
CA ARG A 134 -15.35 2.48 20.24
C ARG A 134 -16.03 3.30 19.13
N GLY A 135 -15.26 3.76 18.14
CA GLY A 135 -15.78 4.52 17.01
C GLY A 135 -16.97 3.81 16.35
N ASN A 136 -17.97 4.59 15.94
CA ASN A 136 -19.13 4.09 15.22
C ASN A 136 -19.53 5.09 14.12
N CYS A 137 -20.64 4.85 13.43
CA CYS A 137 -21.04 5.72 12.32
C CYS A 137 -21.41 7.17 12.74
N LYS A 138 -21.56 7.46 14.05
CA LYS A 138 -21.86 8.81 14.59
C LYS A 138 -20.69 9.43 15.35
N TRP A 139 -19.99 8.64 16.16
CA TRP A 139 -18.93 9.09 17.07
C TRP A 139 -17.59 8.61 16.56
N ASP A 140 -16.65 9.56 16.46
CA ASP A 140 -15.27 9.28 16.07
C ASP A 140 -14.54 8.43 17.11
N ASP A 141 -13.36 7.91 16.79
CA ASP A 141 -12.59 7.08 17.72
C ASP A 141 -12.17 7.88 18.98
N PRO A 142 -12.28 7.30 20.18
CA PRO A 142 -11.88 8.00 21.41
C PRO A 142 -10.36 8.07 21.52
N VAL A 143 -9.85 9.22 21.96
CA VAL A 143 -8.44 9.46 22.29
C VAL A 143 -8.34 9.72 23.78
N ASP A 144 -7.50 8.96 24.47
CA ASP A 144 -7.40 9.03 25.93
C ASP A 144 -6.84 10.39 26.38
N GLY A 145 -7.46 10.98 27.41
CA GLY A 145 -7.11 12.30 27.92
C GLY A 145 -7.53 13.47 27.01
N ALA A 146 -8.23 13.22 25.90
CA ALA A 146 -8.66 14.29 24.99
C ALA A 146 -9.69 15.21 25.66
N SER A 147 -9.70 16.48 25.24
CA SER A 147 -10.65 17.50 25.73
C SER A 147 -11.99 17.52 25.01
N PHE A 148 -12.12 16.78 23.91
CA PHE A 148 -13.34 16.73 23.10
C PHE A 148 -13.33 15.47 22.21
N ARG A 149 -14.52 14.89 21.99
CA ARG A 149 -14.75 13.81 21.02
C ARG A 149 -15.61 14.30 19.86
N ARG A 150 -15.12 14.17 18.63
CA ARG A 150 -15.85 14.56 17.43
C ARG A 150 -17.08 13.66 17.20
N ALA A 151 -18.23 14.29 16.99
CA ALA A 151 -19.37 13.66 16.34
C ALA A 151 -19.28 13.93 14.83
N LEU A 152 -19.45 12.89 14.01
CA LEU A 152 -19.43 12.97 12.54
C LEU A 152 -20.59 13.80 11.99
N PHE A 153 -21.70 13.89 12.72
CA PHE A 153 -22.86 14.70 12.37
C PHE A 153 -23.65 15.14 13.61
N SER A 154 -24.30 16.29 13.49
CA SER A 154 -25.18 16.88 14.49
C SER A 154 -26.65 16.46 14.32
N SER A 155 -27.53 16.85 15.24
CA SER A 155 -28.99 16.66 15.09
C SER A 155 -29.57 17.43 13.90
N ASP A 156 -29.01 18.59 13.58
CA ASP A 156 -29.43 19.41 12.45
C ASP A 156 -29.07 18.73 11.12
N ASP A 157 -27.90 18.08 11.08
CA ASP A 157 -27.47 17.27 9.95
C ASP A 157 -28.39 16.06 9.72
N VAL A 158 -28.90 15.43 10.78
CA VAL A 158 -29.88 14.34 10.67
C VAL A 158 -31.18 14.82 10.01
N SER A 159 -31.68 15.98 10.44
CA SER A 159 -32.90 16.57 9.86
C SER A 159 -32.69 16.94 8.38
N ALA A 160 -31.52 17.52 8.06
CA ALA A 160 -31.14 17.83 6.69
C ALA A 160 -30.96 16.57 5.82
N ALA A 161 -30.36 15.51 6.37
CA ALA A 161 -30.15 14.23 5.70
C ALA A 161 -31.48 13.53 5.39
N LYS A 162 -32.41 13.49 6.35
CA LYS A 162 -33.75 12.92 6.14
C LYS A 162 -34.51 13.65 5.05
N LYS A 163 -34.57 14.98 5.14
CA LYS A 163 -35.18 15.84 4.11
C LYS A 163 -34.53 15.63 2.74
N TRP A 164 -33.21 15.45 2.71
CA TRP A 164 -32.47 15.21 1.48
C TRP A 164 -32.83 13.88 0.83
N VAL A 165 -32.73 12.77 1.56
CA VAL A 165 -32.98 11.42 1.01
C VAL A 165 -34.45 11.23 0.63
N GLU A 166 -35.38 11.70 1.46
CA GLU A 166 -36.82 11.48 1.23
C GLU A 166 -37.42 12.41 0.16
N ARG A 167 -36.81 13.57 -0.11
CA ARG A 167 -37.42 14.60 -0.96
C ARG A 167 -36.47 15.27 -1.93
N ASP A 168 -35.39 15.87 -1.45
CA ASP A 168 -34.57 16.75 -2.31
C ASP A 168 -33.70 15.95 -3.32
N TYR A 169 -33.24 14.75 -2.96
CA TYR A 169 -32.52 13.86 -3.88
C TYR A 169 -33.46 13.27 -4.95
N PRO A 170 -34.64 12.69 -4.62
CA PRO A 170 -35.63 12.28 -5.62
C PRO A 170 -36.06 13.41 -6.56
N THR A 171 -36.35 14.60 -6.03
CA THR A 171 -36.77 15.76 -6.85
C THR A 171 -35.66 16.24 -7.79
N SER A 172 -34.38 15.97 -7.48
CA SER A 172 -33.28 16.27 -8.39
C SER A 172 -33.37 15.52 -9.73
N PHE A 173 -34.11 14.41 -9.80
CA PHE A 173 -34.32 13.65 -11.05
C PHE A 173 -35.51 14.17 -11.88
N ALA A 174 -36.30 15.12 -11.36
CA ALA A 174 -37.46 15.67 -12.08
C ALA A 174 -37.13 16.16 -13.50
N PRO A 175 -35.99 16.83 -13.78
CA PRO A 175 -35.63 17.25 -15.14
C PRO A 175 -35.43 16.09 -16.13
N LEU A 176 -35.10 14.88 -15.65
CA LEU A 176 -34.91 13.69 -16.47
C LEU A 176 -36.23 12.96 -16.72
N ILE A 177 -37.12 12.95 -15.73
CA ILE A 177 -38.40 12.23 -15.77
C ILE A 177 -39.48 13.05 -16.50
N ALA A 178 -39.52 14.36 -16.26
CA ALA A 178 -40.60 15.25 -16.74
C ALA A 178 -40.83 15.21 -18.26
N PRO A 179 -39.80 15.21 -19.13
CA PRO A 179 -40.01 15.16 -20.57
C PRO A 179 -40.79 13.91 -21.01
N GLY A 180 -40.46 12.74 -20.47
CA GLY A 180 -41.14 11.49 -20.82
C GLY A 180 -42.60 11.48 -20.36
N ILE A 181 -42.90 11.99 -19.16
CA ILE A 181 -44.27 12.13 -18.68
C ILE A 181 -45.06 13.09 -19.59
N VAL A 182 -44.48 14.24 -19.94
CA VAL A 182 -45.13 15.23 -20.82
C VAL A 182 -45.42 14.62 -22.19
N PHE A 183 -44.46 13.95 -22.83
CA PHE A 183 -44.68 13.28 -24.12
C PHE A 183 -45.71 12.16 -24.03
N SER A 184 -45.75 11.41 -22.93
CA SER A 184 -46.76 10.37 -22.69
C SER A 184 -48.17 10.97 -22.59
N VAL A 185 -48.35 12.04 -21.81
CA VAL A 185 -49.63 12.75 -21.65
C VAL A 185 -50.07 13.39 -22.97
N LEU A 186 -49.16 14.05 -23.69
CA LEU A 186 -49.45 14.63 -25.01
C LEU A 186 -49.88 13.56 -26.02
N THR A 187 -49.22 12.40 -26.02
CA THR A 187 -49.58 11.26 -26.88
C THR A 187 -50.97 10.73 -26.53
N ALA A 188 -51.29 10.59 -25.24
CA ALA A 188 -52.60 10.15 -24.77
C ALA A 188 -53.71 11.14 -25.16
N ILE A 189 -53.53 12.44 -24.90
CA ILE A 189 -54.50 13.48 -25.26
C ILE A 189 -54.71 13.53 -26.78
N THR A 190 -53.62 13.46 -27.56
CA THR A 190 -53.69 13.46 -29.02
C THR A 190 -54.44 12.23 -29.54
N CYS A 191 -54.21 11.06 -28.95
CA CYS A 191 -54.93 9.83 -29.29
C CYS A 191 -56.43 9.94 -29.00
N VAL A 192 -56.80 10.41 -27.81
CA VAL A 192 -58.21 10.59 -27.43
C VAL A 192 -58.89 11.61 -28.33
N GLY A 193 -58.25 12.76 -28.56
CA GLY A 193 -58.76 13.80 -29.46
C GLY A 193 -58.94 13.28 -30.89
N PHE A 194 -57.95 12.55 -31.42
CA PHE A 194 -58.04 11.92 -32.73
C PHE A 194 -59.16 10.88 -32.81
N PHE A 195 -59.31 10.05 -31.79
CA PHE A 195 -60.37 9.04 -31.72
C PHE A 195 -61.76 9.70 -31.71
N VAL A 196 -61.96 10.73 -30.88
CA VAL A 196 -63.22 11.48 -30.81
C VAL A 196 -63.54 12.17 -32.14
N LEU A 197 -62.57 12.89 -32.73
CA LEU A 197 -62.76 13.56 -34.02
C LEU A 197 -63.08 12.57 -35.15
N ARG A 198 -62.42 11.41 -35.17
CA ARG A 198 -62.62 10.39 -36.21
C ARG A 198 -63.90 9.59 -36.03
N CYS A 199 -64.22 9.17 -34.80
CA CYS A 199 -65.31 8.23 -34.51
C CYS A 199 -66.64 8.93 -34.22
N VAL A 200 -66.62 10.11 -33.59
CA VAL A 200 -67.82 10.86 -33.19
C VAL A 200 -68.14 11.96 -34.20
N PHE A 201 -67.17 12.79 -34.57
CA PHE A 201 -67.40 13.94 -35.45
C PHE A 201 -67.16 13.65 -36.94
N ASN A 202 -66.68 12.45 -37.29
CA ASN A 202 -66.32 12.05 -38.66
C ASN A 202 -65.34 13.03 -39.36
N GLN A 203 -64.57 13.79 -38.59
CA GLN A 203 -63.52 14.71 -39.04
C GLN A 203 -62.15 14.00 -39.06
N CYS A 204 -61.08 14.69 -39.46
CA CYS A 204 -59.73 14.09 -39.61
C CYS A 204 -59.71 12.90 -40.60
N GLY A 205 -60.35 13.13 -41.76
CA GLY A 205 -60.38 12.24 -42.92
C GLY A 205 -61.53 11.23 -42.98
N GLY A 206 -62.48 11.26 -42.05
CA GLY A 206 -63.74 10.47 -42.10
C GLY A 206 -63.64 8.95 -41.93
N ARG A 207 -64.79 8.25 -41.88
CA ARG A 207 -64.90 6.78 -41.82
C ARG A 207 -64.68 6.10 -43.18
N ASN A 208 -64.96 6.82 -44.28
CA ASN A 208 -65.02 6.27 -45.63
C ASN A 208 -63.81 6.67 -46.49
N PRO A 209 -63.38 5.83 -47.45
CA PRO A 209 -62.34 6.18 -48.41
C PRO A 209 -62.80 7.29 -49.38
N ASN A 210 -61.84 8.00 -49.99
CA ASN A 210 -62.14 9.03 -51.00
C ASN A 210 -62.75 8.41 -52.26
N GLU A 211 -63.88 8.95 -52.71
CA GLU A 211 -64.59 8.53 -53.93
C GLU A 211 -63.73 8.63 -55.18
N LYS A 212 -62.79 9.60 -55.24
CA LYS A 212 -61.86 9.79 -56.38
C LYS A 212 -60.72 8.77 -56.44
N GLY A 213 -60.59 7.88 -55.46
CA GLY A 213 -59.54 6.87 -55.37
C GLY A 213 -58.13 7.40 -55.07
N TYR A 214 -57.17 6.50 -54.90
CA TYR A 214 -55.78 6.80 -54.49
C TYR A 214 -54.75 6.43 -55.58
N THR A 215 -53.63 7.17 -55.65
CA THR A 215 -52.51 6.87 -56.57
C THR A 215 -51.59 5.78 -56.00
N ARG A 216 -50.71 5.21 -56.84
CA ARG A 216 -49.69 4.25 -56.37
C ARG A 216 -48.72 4.88 -55.37
N CYS A 217 -48.32 6.13 -55.60
CA CYS A 217 -47.43 6.86 -54.69
C CYS A 217 -48.10 7.12 -53.33
N ASP A 218 -49.42 7.37 -53.31
CA ASP A 218 -50.18 7.53 -52.07
C ASP A 218 -50.19 6.26 -51.20
N ILE A 219 -50.03 5.08 -51.79
CA ILE A 219 -49.99 3.82 -51.05
C ILE A 219 -48.55 3.40 -50.75
N LEU A 220 -47.63 3.60 -51.69
CA LEU A 220 -46.25 3.14 -51.59
C LEU A 220 -45.45 3.90 -50.52
N ILE A 221 -45.56 5.24 -50.46
CA ILE A 221 -44.75 6.05 -49.52
C ILE A 221 -45.06 5.69 -48.05
N PRO A 222 -46.33 5.67 -47.60
CA PRO A 222 -46.64 5.26 -46.22
C PRO A 222 -46.25 3.80 -45.94
N THR A 223 -46.31 2.93 -46.95
CA THR A 223 -45.90 1.52 -46.82
C THR A 223 -44.41 1.39 -46.58
N LEU A 224 -43.57 2.13 -47.32
CA LEU A 224 -42.11 2.13 -47.13
C LEU A 224 -41.73 2.72 -45.76
N ILE A 225 -42.39 3.80 -45.34
CA ILE A 225 -42.20 4.37 -43.99
C ILE A 225 -42.56 3.35 -42.91
N PHE A 226 -43.71 2.66 -43.06
CA PHE A 226 -44.14 1.64 -42.11
C PHE A 226 -43.14 0.48 -42.04
N ALA A 227 -42.65 -0.01 -43.18
CA ALA A 227 -41.68 -1.10 -43.24
C ALA A 227 -40.32 -0.71 -42.65
N GLY A 228 -39.81 0.49 -42.97
CA GLY A 228 -38.56 1.01 -42.41
C GLY A 228 -38.62 1.21 -40.90
N CYS A 229 -39.73 1.79 -40.39
CA CYS A 229 -39.94 1.93 -38.95
C CYS A 229 -40.10 0.56 -38.26
N SER A 230 -40.77 -0.40 -38.91
CA SER A 230 -40.89 -1.77 -38.39
C SER A 230 -39.54 -2.47 -38.27
N PHE A 231 -38.65 -2.29 -39.25
CA PHE A 231 -37.27 -2.78 -39.16
C PHE A 231 -36.50 -2.13 -38.02
N ALA A 232 -36.65 -0.81 -37.83
CA ALA A 232 -36.02 -0.10 -36.70
C ALA A 232 -36.54 -0.60 -35.34
N VAL A 233 -37.84 -0.86 -35.20
CA VAL A 233 -38.46 -1.47 -34.00
C VAL A 233 -37.85 -2.85 -33.72
N PHE A 234 -37.66 -3.67 -34.76
CA PHE A 234 -37.01 -4.97 -34.65
C PHE A 234 -35.56 -4.84 -34.13
N VAL A 235 -34.77 -3.95 -34.73
CA VAL A 235 -33.37 -3.69 -34.30
C VAL A 235 -33.33 -3.23 -32.85
N CYS A 236 -34.18 -2.28 -32.44
CA CYS A 236 -34.23 -1.80 -31.05
C CYS A 236 -34.62 -2.92 -30.06
N SER A 237 -35.49 -3.85 -30.49
CA SER A 237 -35.89 -5.01 -29.68
C SER A 237 -34.72 -5.97 -29.48
N VAL A 238 -33.99 -6.32 -30.55
CA VAL A 238 -32.80 -7.20 -30.48
C VAL A 238 -31.73 -6.60 -29.59
N VAL A 239 -31.42 -5.31 -29.76
CA VAL A 239 -30.45 -4.60 -28.92
C VAL A 239 -30.89 -4.62 -27.46
N THR A 240 -32.16 -4.34 -27.16
CA THR A 240 -32.65 -4.34 -25.78
C THR A 240 -32.55 -5.72 -25.13
N VAL A 241 -32.87 -6.80 -25.86
CA VAL A 241 -32.70 -8.17 -25.39
C VAL A 241 -31.25 -8.45 -25.00
N ALA A 242 -30.30 -8.12 -25.88
CA ALA A 242 -28.88 -8.32 -25.63
C ALA A 242 -28.34 -7.46 -24.48
N GLN A 243 -28.84 -6.22 -24.30
CA GLN A 243 -28.37 -5.34 -23.23
C GLN A 243 -28.99 -5.65 -21.86
N ASN A 244 -30.19 -6.21 -21.82
CA ASN A 244 -30.84 -6.56 -20.55
C ASN A 244 -30.14 -7.73 -19.83
N THR A 245 -29.63 -8.71 -20.58
CA THR A 245 -28.79 -9.77 -20.00
C THR A 245 -27.51 -9.19 -19.40
N ASN A 246 -26.90 -8.19 -20.07
CA ASN A 246 -25.71 -7.51 -19.57
C ASN A 246 -25.95 -6.73 -18.26
N ILE A 247 -27.14 -6.17 -18.02
CA ILE A 247 -27.45 -5.50 -16.74
C ILE A 247 -27.50 -6.50 -15.59
N THR A 248 -28.18 -7.64 -15.80
CA THR A 248 -28.28 -8.68 -14.76
C THR A 248 -26.91 -9.25 -14.43
N GLU A 249 -26.10 -9.51 -15.46
CA GLU A 249 -24.71 -9.96 -15.29
C GLU A 249 -23.86 -8.88 -14.62
N GLY A 250 -23.91 -7.62 -15.07
CA GLY A 250 -23.13 -6.51 -14.54
C GLY A 250 -23.43 -6.24 -13.06
N VAL A 251 -24.70 -6.22 -12.65
CA VAL A 251 -25.06 -6.08 -11.22
C VAL A 251 -24.65 -7.32 -10.43
N GLY A 252 -24.81 -8.52 -11.00
CA GLY A 252 -24.30 -9.75 -10.41
C GLY A 252 -22.80 -9.71 -10.15
N THR A 253 -22.02 -9.19 -11.11
CA THR A 253 -20.58 -8.99 -11.01
C THR A 253 -20.24 -7.96 -9.94
N ILE A 254 -20.93 -6.81 -9.87
CA ILE A 254 -20.69 -5.80 -8.82
C ILE A 254 -20.89 -6.42 -7.44
N LEU A 255 -22.02 -7.11 -7.22
CA LEU A 255 -22.33 -7.73 -5.93
C LEU A 255 -21.37 -8.86 -5.58
N SER A 256 -20.95 -9.66 -6.57
CA SER A 256 -19.93 -10.69 -6.39
C SER A 256 -18.58 -10.07 -6.03
N SER A 257 -18.14 -9.03 -6.75
CA SER A 257 -16.87 -8.34 -6.49
C SER A 257 -16.87 -7.65 -5.14
N LEU A 258 -17.99 -7.07 -4.71
CA LEU A 258 -18.15 -6.55 -3.34
C LEU A 258 -18.05 -7.66 -2.30
N ASN A 259 -18.71 -8.80 -2.51
CA ASN A 259 -18.61 -9.94 -1.58
C ASN A 259 -17.18 -10.49 -1.51
N THR A 260 -16.51 -10.67 -2.66
CA THR A 260 -15.10 -11.08 -2.73
C THR A 260 -14.18 -10.07 -2.06
N THR A 261 -14.43 -8.77 -2.24
CA THR A 261 -13.69 -7.70 -1.56
C THR A 261 -13.83 -7.83 -0.04
N LEU A 262 -15.06 -7.99 0.47
CA LEU A 262 -15.30 -8.19 1.90
C LEU A 262 -14.66 -9.48 2.42
N GLU A 263 -14.70 -10.57 1.67
CA GLU A 263 -13.98 -11.81 2.02
C GLU A 263 -12.46 -11.61 2.05
N ASN A 264 -11.91 -10.83 1.13
CA ASN A 264 -10.49 -10.48 1.14
C ASN A 264 -10.12 -9.54 2.31
N ILE A 265 -11.04 -8.66 2.75
CA ILE A 265 -10.82 -7.87 3.98
C ILE A 265 -10.76 -8.79 5.20
N ASP A 266 -11.63 -9.81 5.27
CA ASP A 266 -11.62 -10.80 6.36
C ASP A 266 -10.31 -11.62 6.36
N ILE A 267 -9.87 -12.10 5.18
CA ILE A 267 -8.59 -12.79 5.00
C ILE A 267 -7.42 -11.88 5.41
N PHE A 268 -7.44 -10.62 4.98
CA PHE A 268 -6.43 -9.63 5.34
C PHE A 268 -6.37 -9.40 6.85
N ALA A 269 -7.52 -9.23 7.50
CA ALA A 269 -7.60 -9.05 8.94
C ALA A 269 -7.03 -10.27 9.68
N LEU A 270 -7.35 -11.50 9.24
CA LEU A 270 -6.79 -12.73 9.82
C LEU A 270 -5.27 -12.83 9.63
N ASN A 271 -4.77 -12.50 8.44
CA ASN A 271 -3.34 -12.51 8.11
C ASN A 271 -2.54 -11.49 8.96
N LEU A 272 -3.17 -10.42 9.46
CA LEU A 272 -2.56 -9.45 10.37
C LEU A 272 -2.78 -9.77 11.86
N GLN A 273 -3.97 -10.23 12.23
CA GLN A 273 -4.37 -10.47 13.61
C GLN A 273 -3.49 -11.55 14.27
N LYS A 274 -3.24 -12.66 13.56
CA LYS A 274 -2.47 -13.78 14.11
C LYS A 274 -1.02 -13.39 14.43
N PRO A 275 -0.25 -12.78 13.50
CA PRO A 275 1.09 -12.27 13.83
C PRO A 275 1.10 -11.23 14.96
N LEU A 276 0.07 -10.38 15.09
CA LEU A 276 -0.02 -9.42 16.20
C LEU A 276 -0.21 -10.14 17.56
N GLN A 277 -1.03 -11.19 17.60
CA GLN A 277 -1.22 -12.01 18.82
C GLN A 277 0.03 -12.83 19.16
N ASP A 278 0.70 -13.39 18.15
CA ASP A 278 1.95 -14.13 18.31
C ASP A 278 3.07 -13.19 18.81
N ALA A 279 3.15 -11.96 18.28
CA ALA A 279 4.06 -10.93 18.75
C ALA A 279 3.75 -10.53 20.20
N GLN A 280 2.49 -10.32 20.56
CA GLN A 280 2.12 -10.01 21.96
C GLN A 280 2.56 -11.11 22.93
N THR A 281 2.34 -12.38 22.56
CA THR A 281 2.71 -13.54 23.38
C THR A 281 4.23 -13.66 23.51
N SER A 282 4.94 -13.53 22.39
CA SER A 282 6.40 -13.64 22.35
C SER A 282 7.08 -12.48 23.06
N LEU A 283 6.52 -11.27 23.01
CA LEU A 283 7.04 -10.10 23.74
C LEU A 283 7.09 -10.33 25.25
N ARG A 284 6.03 -10.93 25.82
CA ARG A 284 5.97 -11.21 27.26
C ARG A 284 7.03 -12.23 27.67
N SER A 285 7.20 -13.29 26.87
CA SER A 285 8.22 -14.31 27.12
C SER A 285 9.64 -13.77 26.94
N ALA A 286 9.88 -13.01 25.86
CA ALA A 286 11.15 -12.36 25.59
C ALA A 286 11.52 -11.34 26.67
N SER A 287 10.56 -10.55 27.15
CA SER A 287 10.75 -9.58 28.24
C SER A 287 11.26 -10.23 29.53
N LEU A 288 10.65 -11.35 29.93
CA LEU A 288 11.07 -12.08 31.13
C LEU A 288 12.46 -12.72 30.96
N LEU A 289 12.74 -13.30 29.79
CA LEU A 289 14.01 -13.97 29.52
C LEU A 289 15.17 -12.97 29.39
N VAL A 290 14.97 -11.89 28.64
CA VAL A 290 15.95 -10.78 28.53
C VAL A 290 16.17 -10.14 29.89
N GLY A 291 15.10 -9.87 30.65
CA GLY A 291 15.22 -9.33 32.00
C GLY A 291 15.96 -10.24 32.99
N THR A 292 16.10 -11.54 32.70
CA THR A 292 16.89 -12.46 33.52
C THR A 292 18.34 -12.54 33.03
N LEU A 293 18.54 -12.66 31.72
CA LEU A 293 19.88 -12.92 31.15
C LEU A 293 20.71 -11.64 30.99
N VAL A 294 20.09 -10.48 30.78
CA VAL A 294 20.78 -9.23 30.41
C VAL A 294 20.95 -8.27 31.60
N ASN A 295 20.20 -8.45 32.68
CA ASN A 295 20.12 -7.48 33.79
C ASN A 295 21.41 -7.30 34.62
N GLU A 296 22.43 -8.14 34.41
CA GLU A 296 23.73 -8.05 35.09
C GLU A 296 24.90 -7.82 34.11
N MET A 297 24.61 -7.27 32.91
CA MET A 297 25.62 -7.09 31.85
C MET A 297 26.30 -5.71 31.82
N ASP A 298 26.10 -4.87 32.84
CA ASP A 298 26.73 -3.53 32.94
C ASP A 298 28.26 -3.57 32.88
N TRP A 299 28.86 -4.71 33.25
CA TRP A 299 30.29 -4.95 33.13
C TRP A 299 30.81 -4.84 31.70
N ILE A 300 29.99 -5.08 30.67
CA ILE A 300 30.42 -4.99 29.27
C ILE A 300 30.92 -3.57 28.97
N GLN A 301 30.14 -2.54 29.38
CA GLN A 301 30.55 -1.17 29.16
C GLN A 301 31.67 -0.75 30.10
N LYS A 302 31.60 -1.16 31.38
CA LYS A 302 32.59 -0.80 32.40
C LYS A 302 33.97 -1.39 32.09
N ASP A 303 34.06 -2.69 31.85
CA ASP A 303 35.31 -3.39 31.59
C ASP A 303 35.90 -2.96 30.24
N GLY A 304 35.06 -2.68 29.24
CA GLY A 304 35.49 -2.06 27.99
C GLY A 304 36.10 -0.66 28.19
N GLN A 305 35.55 0.16 29.09
CA GLN A 305 36.14 1.44 29.46
C GLN A 305 37.46 1.26 30.22
N THR A 306 37.52 0.31 31.16
CA THR A 306 38.77 -0.01 31.88
C THR A 306 39.87 -0.46 30.92
N LEU A 307 39.57 -1.31 29.93
CA LEU A 307 40.56 -1.72 28.94
C LEU A 307 41.06 -0.52 28.11
N ARG A 308 40.18 0.41 27.73
CA ARG A 308 40.60 1.66 27.07
C ARG A 308 41.57 2.45 27.95
N GLU A 309 41.22 2.63 29.22
CA GLU A 309 42.05 3.36 30.19
C GLU A 309 43.42 2.67 30.38
N MET A 310 43.48 1.34 30.41
CA MET A 310 44.74 0.59 30.46
C MET A 310 45.61 0.82 29.20
N ILE A 311 45.02 0.80 28.00
CA ILE A 311 45.73 1.06 26.73
C ILE A 311 46.31 2.49 26.74
N THR A 312 45.48 3.49 27.07
CA THR A 312 45.93 4.88 27.14
C THR A 312 47.02 5.06 28.19
N ARG A 313 46.86 4.45 29.37
CA ARG A 313 47.82 4.53 30.47
C ARG A 313 49.17 3.94 30.11
N TYR A 314 49.18 2.79 29.44
CA TYR A 314 50.40 2.20 28.89
C TYR A 314 51.13 3.19 27.96
N GLY A 315 50.37 3.86 27.08
CA GLY A 315 50.88 4.91 26.23
C GLY A 315 51.52 6.08 27.00
N GLU A 316 50.84 6.57 28.04
CA GLU A 316 51.33 7.69 28.86
C GLU A 316 52.65 7.38 29.57
N ILE A 317 52.77 6.18 30.15
CA ILE A 317 53.94 5.73 30.91
C ILE A 317 55.17 5.69 30.00
N TYR A 318 55.06 5.03 28.85
CA TYR A 318 56.22 4.69 28.05
C TYR A 318 56.53 5.70 26.93
N THR A 319 55.56 6.49 26.46
CA THR A 319 55.82 7.51 25.41
C THR A 319 56.78 8.62 25.88
N HIS A 320 56.82 8.86 27.19
CA HIS A 320 57.65 9.90 27.81
C HIS A 320 58.78 9.33 28.66
N ALA A 321 59.13 8.06 28.48
CA ALA A 321 60.18 7.42 29.25
C ALA A 321 61.57 7.96 28.87
N GLY A 322 62.39 8.23 29.90
CA GLY A 322 63.71 8.82 29.77
C GLY A 322 63.71 10.36 29.60
N PRO A 323 64.87 10.97 29.29
CA PRO A 323 66.20 10.36 29.16
C PRO A 323 66.67 9.65 30.44
N PHE A 324 67.61 8.71 30.30
CA PHE A 324 68.19 7.91 31.37
C PHE A 324 69.58 8.44 31.75
N PRO A 325 70.01 8.34 33.02
CA PRO A 325 69.31 7.66 34.13
C PRO A 325 68.21 8.47 34.83
N PHE A 326 68.07 9.77 34.55
CA PHE A 326 67.04 10.63 35.14
C PHE A 326 66.42 11.57 34.09
N LYS A 327 65.15 11.94 34.27
CA LYS A 327 64.34 12.70 33.30
C LYS A 327 64.96 14.01 32.81
N ASP A 328 65.77 14.67 33.65
CA ASP A 328 66.47 15.93 33.30
C ASP A 328 67.89 15.72 32.76
N CYS A 329 68.28 14.49 32.41
CA CYS A 329 69.62 14.20 31.90
C CYS A 329 69.85 14.91 30.57
N ASN A 330 70.87 15.77 30.54
CA ASN A 330 71.20 16.55 29.35
C ASN A 330 71.60 15.62 28.19
N LYS A 331 70.78 15.57 27.15
CA LYS A 331 70.94 14.72 25.96
C LYS A 331 72.28 14.92 25.23
N ASN A 332 72.97 16.03 25.46
CA ASN A 332 74.28 16.33 24.88
C ASN A 332 75.46 15.74 25.68
N LYS A 333 75.22 15.17 26.88
CA LYS A 333 76.25 14.47 27.66
C LYS A 333 76.30 13.01 27.24
N SER A 334 77.52 12.50 27.04
CA SER A 334 77.78 11.09 26.68
C SER A 334 77.37 10.06 27.74
N THR A 335 77.02 10.53 28.95
CA THR A 335 76.53 9.71 30.06
C THR A 335 75.00 9.60 30.13
N CYS A 336 74.28 10.35 29.29
CA CYS A 336 72.82 10.34 29.20
C CYS A 336 72.37 9.54 27.97
N VAL A 337 71.36 8.69 28.13
CA VAL A 337 70.79 7.89 27.03
C VAL A 337 69.33 8.28 26.84
N SER A 338 68.97 8.82 25.67
CA SER A 338 67.56 9.15 25.38
C SER A 338 66.79 7.90 24.97
N CYS A 339 65.50 7.83 25.27
CA CYS A 339 64.68 6.80 24.64
C CYS A 339 64.47 7.14 23.16
N PRO A 340 64.80 6.25 22.22
CA PRO A 340 64.61 6.49 20.79
C PRO A 340 63.11 6.48 20.42
N ASP A 341 62.73 7.24 19.39
CA ASP A 341 61.34 7.26 18.88
C ASP A 341 60.91 5.87 18.36
N ALA A 342 61.86 5.02 17.97
CA ALA A 342 61.61 3.62 17.58
C ALA A 342 61.18 2.71 18.74
N VAL A 343 61.31 3.14 20.00
CA VAL A 343 60.90 2.38 21.19
C VAL A 343 59.82 3.13 21.97
N CYS A 344 60.10 4.38 22.38
CA CYS A 344 59.17 5.19 23.18
C CYS A 344 58.32 6.17 22.35
N GLY A 345 58.29 6.03 21.04
CA GLY A 345 57.73 7.04 20.15
C GLY A 345 56.57 6.53 19.33
N LYS A 346 56.78 6.49 18.01
CA LYS A 346 55.73 6.16 17.05
C LYS A 346 55.05 4.80 17.32
N PRO A 347 55.76 3.69 17.62
CA PRO A 347 55.10 2.39 17.81
C PRO A 347 54.08 2.36 18.95
N ILE A 348 54.35 3.07 20.04
CA ILE A 348 53.42 3.16 21.18
C ILE A 348 52.19 3.99 20.81
N ARG A 349 52.38 5.13 20.13
CA ARG A 349 51.26 5.97 19.67
C ARG A 349 50.35 5.24 18.69
N ASP A 350 50.95 4.51 17.75
CA ASP A 350 50.22 3.69 16.78
C ASP A 350 49.48 2.54 17.51
N PHE A 351 50.13 1.86 18.46
CA PHE A 351 49.50 0.82 19.29
C PHE A 351 48.26 1.33 20.04
N VAL A 352 48.35 2.51 20.68
CA VAL A 352 47.23 3.11 21.42
C VAL A 352 46.07 3.47 20.47
N ALA A 353 46.38 4.15 19.36
CA ALA A 353 45.35 4.55 18.39
C ALA A 353 44.64 3.34 17.77
N ASP A 354 45.40 2.37 17.26
CA ASP A 354 44.85 1.15 16.66
C ASP A 354 44.12 0.27 17.70
N GLY A 355 44.59 0.31 18.95
CA GLY A 355 43.99 -0.41 20.06
C GLY A 355 42.61 0.14 20.44
N GLU A 356 42.41 1.46 20.39
CA GLU A 356 41.09 2.07 20.61
C GLU A 356 40.11 1.77 19.47
N ASP A 357 40.58 1.80 18.23
CA ASP A 357 39.77 1.47 17.05
C ASP A 357 39.37 -0.01 17.05
N THR A 358 40.30 -0.90 17.40
CA THR A 358 40.04 -2.33 17.51
C THR A 358 39.07 -2.64 18.66
N LEU A 359 39.17 -1.93 19.79
CA LEU A 359 38.22 -2.04 20.90
C LEU A 359 36.79 -1.64 20.50
N ASN A 360 36.64 -0.53 19.77
CA ASN A 360 35.34 -0.04 19.28
C ASN A 360 34.65 -1.00 18.31
N THR A 361 35.44 -1.65 17.45
CA THR A 361 34.93 -2.60 16.45
C THR A 361 34.64 -3.98 17.02
N THR A 362 35.28 -4.37 18.13
CA THR A 362 35.13 -5.69 18.75
C THR A 362 34.10 -5.73 19.89
N SER A 363 34.16 -4.80 20.84
CA SER A 363 33.22 -4.79 21.98
C SER A 363 31.94 -4.00 21.71
N GLY A 364 32.03 -2.96 20.88
CA GLY A 364 30.91 -2.06 20.56
C GLY A 364 29.66 -2.75 20.00
N PRO A 365 29.77 -3.74 19.07
CA PRO A 365 28.60 -4.47 18.58
C PRO A 365 27.82 -5.22 19.66
N ILE A 366 28.50 -5.88 20.61
CA ILE A 366 27.82 -6.58 21.72
C ILE A 366 27.13 -5.57 22.62
N ALA A 367 27.82 -4.51 23.03
CA ALA A 367 27.25 -3.48 23.90
C ALA A 367 25.96 -2.88 23.29
N ARG A 368 25.95 -2.63 21.98
CA ARG A 368 24.75 -2.17 21.25
C ARG A 368 23.64 -3.20 21.21
N ALA A 369 23.95 -4.48 20.97
CA ALA A 369 22.96 -5.55 20.94
C ALA A 369 22.28 -5.73 22.30
N VAL A 370 23.07 -5.81 23.37
CA VAL A 370 22.62 -5.91 24.76
C VAL A 370 21.80 -4.67 25.15
N GLY A 371 22.29 -3.47 24.87
CA GLY A 371 21.59 -2.22 25.15
C GLY A 371 20.24 -2.12 24.43
N ALA A 372 20.18 -2.48 23.15
CA ALA A 372 18.94 -2.47 22.37
C ALA A 372 17.91 -3.49 22.91
N MET A 373 18.37 -4.67 23.35
CA MET A 373 17.48 -5.65 23.98
C MET A 373 16.95 -5.14 25.33
N GLN A 374 17.80 -4.52 26.15
CA GLN A 374 17.39 -3.99 27.46
C GLN A 374 16.40 -2.83 27.31
N GLU A 375 16.65 -1.92 26.37
CA GLU A 375 15.75 -0.81 26.04
C GLU A 375 14.37 -1.33 25.58
N ALA A 376 14.34 -2.26 24.62
CA ALA A 376 13.08 -2.77 24.07
C ALA A 376 12.30 -3.66 25.05
N PHE A 377 12.97 -4.64 25.67
CA PHE A 377 12.32 -5.72 26.40
C PHE A 377 12.23 -5.49 27.91
N VAL A 378 12.99 -4.54 28.47
CA VAL A 378 12.94 -4.20 29.89
C VAL A 378 12.34 -2.82 30.11
N GLN A 379 12.87 -1.79 29.44
CA GLN A 379 12.45 -0.40 29.69
C GLN A 379 11.13 -0.03 28.98
N HIS A 380 10.96 -0.43 27.72
CA HIS A 380 9.82 -0.02 26.89
C HIS A 380 8.79 -1.12 26.59
N THR A 381 8.94 -2.31 27.19
CA THR A 381 8.05 -3.47 26.98
C THR A 381 6.57 -3.12 27.15
N GLY A 382 6.22 -2.32 28.16
CA GLY A 382 4.85 -1.88 28.39
C GLY A 382 4.30 -1.06 27.23
N ALA A 383 5.05 -0.08 26.72
CA ALA A 383 4.61 0.74 25.59
C ALA A 383 4.42 -0.09 24.31
N ILE A 384 5.38 -0.99 24.01
CA ILE A 384 5.31 -1.88 22.84
C ILE A 384 4.09 -2.81 22.94
N SER A 385 3.87 -3.42 24.10
CA SER A 385 2.73 -4.31 24.34
C SER A 385 1.40 -3.60 24.12
N ARG A 386 1.24 -2.38 24.65
CA ARG A 386 0.03 -1.57 24.45
C ARG A 386 -0.19 -1.21 22.98
N GLY A 387 0.87 -0.86 22.26
CA GLY A 387 0.82 -0.56 20.82
C GLY A 387 0.33 -1.76 20.00
N ILE A 388 0.92 -2.94 20.22
CA ILE A 388 0.54 -4.19 19.53
C ILE A 388 -0.90 -4.59 19.86
N LEU A 389 -1.31 -4.52 21.13
CA LEU A 389 -2.67 -4.86 21.54
C LEU A 389 -3.70 -3.89 20.95
N SER A 390 -3.38 -2.59 20.92
CA SER A 390 -4.22 -1.58 20.27
C SER A 390 -4.43 -1.95 18.80
N ALA A 391 -3.35 -2.18 18.04
CA ALA A 391 -3.44 -2.58 16.64
C ALA A 391 -4.21 -3.89 16.43
N SER A 392 -4.06 -4.88 17.32
CA SER A 392 -4.83 -6.13 17.25
C SER A 392 -6.34 -5.90 17.43
N ASN A 393 -6.72 -5.09 18.44
CA ASN A 393 -8.11 -4.73 18.69
C ASN A 393 -8.73 -3.94 17.52
N GLN A 394 -7.92 -3.08 16.92
CA GLN A 394 -8.27 -2.29 15.74
C GLN A 394 -8.57 -3.17 14.52
N ILE A 395 -7.71 -4.14 14.22
CA ILE A 395 -7.93 -5.09 13.12
C ILE A 395 -9.15 -5.99 13.37
N ASN A 396 -9.39 -6.40 14.63
CA ASN A 396 -10.60 -7.16 14.99
C ASN A 396 -11.88 -6.38 14.70
N GLU A 397 -11.86 -5.06 14.88
CA GLU A 397 -13.01 -4.22 14.59
C GLU A 397 -13.27 -4.14 13.08
N VAL A 398 -12.21 -4.05 12.26
CA VAL A 398 -12.32 -4.12 10.79
C VAL A 398 -12.96 -5.44 10.36
N ALA A 399 -12.55 -6.57 10.94
CA ALA A 399 -13.15 -7.87 10.66
C ALA A 399 -14.65 -7.91 11.02
N ARG A 400 -15.02 -7.35 12.18
CA ARG A 400 -16.42 -7.29 12.64
C ARG A 400 -17.31 -6.43 11.74
N VAL A 401 -16.83 -5.26 11.32
CA VAL A 401 -17.55 -4.36 10.38
C VAL A 401 -17.70 -5.01 9.01
N THR A 402 -16.69 -5.77 8.57
CA THR A 402 -16.71 -6.53 7.33
C THR A 402 -17.82 -7.59 7.32
N LEU A 403 -17.98 -8.34 8.41
CA LEU A 403 -19.06 -9.32 8.54
C LEU A 403 -20.46 -8.69 8.45
N ALA A 404 -20.68 -7.57 9.13
CA ALA A 404 -21.96 -6.84 9.05
C ALA A 404 -22.22 -6.29 7.63
N SER A 405 -21.17 -5.85 6.95
CA SER A 405 -21.26 -5.39 5.55
C SER A 405 -21.61 -6.54 4.60
N LYS A 406 -21.09 -7.74 4.86
CA LYS A 406 -21.39 -8.95 4.07
C LYS A 406 -22.86 -9.34 4.15
N GLU A 407 -23.45 -9.27 5.35
CA GLU A 407 -24.88 -9.49 5.53
C GLU A 407 -25.71 -8.50 4.70
N THR A 408 -25.34 -7.22 4.74
CA THR A 408 -26.01 -6.16 3.97
C THR A 408 -25.93 -6.40 2.46
N VAL A 409 -24.73 -6.74 1.94
CA VAL A 409 -24.55 -7.06 0.51
C VAL A 409 -25.38 -8.28 0.10
N ASN A 410 -25.47 -9.29 0.96
CA ASN A 410 -26.31 -10.47 0.71
C ASN A 410 -27.81 -10.13 0.68
N THR A 411 -28.28 -9.26 1.57
CA THR A 411 -29.67 -8.78 1.54
C THR A 411 -29.96 -8.00 0.27
N ILE A 412 -29.04 -7.14 -0.17
CA ILE A 412 -29.17 -6.39 -1.43
C ILE A 412 -29.21 -7.37 -2.61
N LYS A 413 -28.35 -8.39 -2.61
CA LYS A 413 -28.33 -9.43 -3.64
C LYS A 413 -29.65 -10.18 -3.72
N GLN A 414 -30.17 -10.68 -2.61
CA GLN A 414 -31.46 -11.36 -2.56
C GLN A 414 -32.60 -10.45 -3.04
N THR A 415 -32.59 -9.18 -2.63
CA THR A 415 -33.59 -8.19 -3.07
C THR A 415 -33.50 -7.96 -4.58
N PHE A 416 -32.29 -7.78 -5.11
CA PHE A 416 -32.08 -7.61 -6.53
C PHE A 416 -32.54 -8.84 -7.33
N ASP A 417 -32.16 -10.04 -6.90
CA ASP A 417 -32.53 -11.29 -7.56
C ASP A 417 -34.07 -11.46 -7.62
N ASN A 418 -34.78 -11.08 -6.55
CA ASN A 418 -36.25 -11.10 -6.51
C ASN A 418 -36.90 -10.08 -7.47
N TYR A 419 -36.34 -8.87 -7.62
CA TYR A 419 -36.92 -7.82 -8.47
C TYR A 419 -36.42 -7.84 -9.93
N SER A 420 -35.25 -8.44 -10.19
CA SER A 420 -34.61 -8.45 -11.52
C SER A 420 -35.50 -9.15 -12.56
N PHE A 421 -36.18 -10.24 -12.18
CA PHE A 421 -37.13 -10.95 -13.04
C PHE A 421 -38.31 -10.07 -13.47
N SER A 422 -38.92 -9.33 -12.53
CA SER A 422 -40.05 -8.44 -12.82
C SER A 422 -39.63 -7.23 -13.67
N ARG A 423 -38.42 -6.68 -13.46
CA ARG A 423 -37.89 -5.55 -14.23
C ARG A 423 -37.59 -5.95 -15.67
N ALA A 424 -36.86 -7.05 -15.87
CA ALA A 424 -36.54 -7.58 -17.19
C ALA A 424 -37.83 -7.91 -17.95
N GLY A 425 -38.80 -8.53 -17.27
CA GLY A 425 -40.11 -8.85 -17.85
C GLY A 425 -40.84 -7.63 -18.39
N LEU A 426 -40.87 -6.51 -17.65
CA LEU A 426 -41.59 -5.30 -18.06
C LEU A 426 -40.96 -4.64 -19.29
N VAL A 427 -39.63 -4.46 -19.30
CA VAL A 427 -38.93 -3.86 -20.45
C VAL A 427 -39.15 -4.71 -21.71
N MET A 428 -38.98 -6.03 -21.60
CA MET A 428 -39.18 -6.94 -22.73
C MET A 428 -40.62 -6.94 -23.23
N PHE A 429 -41.59 -6.87 -22.31
CA PHE A 429 -43.01 -6.85 -22.65
C PHE A 429 -43.38 -5.65 -23.53
N VAL A 430 -42.83 -4.46 -23.24
CA VAL A 430 -43.06 -3.25 -24.06
C VAL A 430 -42.55 -3.43 -25.49
N PHE A 431 -41.35 -4.01 -25.67
CA PHE A 431 -40.81 -4.29 -27.00
C PHE A 431 -41.56 -5.41 -27.73
N LEU A 432 -41.98 -6.47 -27.02
CA LEU A 432 -42.77 -7.56 -27.59
C LEU A 432 -44.12 -7.06 -28.12
N ILE A 433 -44.81 -6.21 -27.37
CA ILE A 433 -46.06 -5.60 -27.83
C ILE A 433 -45.82 -4.66 -29.01
N GLY A 434 -44.73 -3.87 -28.98
CA GLY A 434 -44.35 -3.00 -30.11
C GLY A 434 -44.08 -3.80 -31.39
N MET A 435 -43.35 -4.91 -31.28
CA MET A 435 -43.09 -5.87 -32.36
C MET A 435 -44.38 -6.51 -32.88
N PHE A 436 -45.24 -6.99 -31.98
CA PHE A 436 -46.53 -7.60 -32.36
C PHE A 436 -47.43 -6.60 -33.09
N SER A 437 -47.47 -5.36 -32.60
CA SER A 437 -48.17 -4.25 -33.25
C SER A 437 -47.66 -3.99 -34.67
N SER A 438 -46.34 -3.99 -34.87
CA SER A 438 -45.71 -3.83 -36.19
C SER A 438 -46.05 -4.99 -37.14
N LEU A 439 -45.98 -6.24 -36.68
CA LEU A 439 -46.31 -7.43 -37.46
C LEU A 439 -47.78 -7.47 -37.90
N LEU A 440 -48.71 -7.11 -37.01
CA LEU A 440 -50.13 -6.99 -37.36
C LEU A 440 -50.36 -5.96 -38.46
N GLY A 441 -49.66 -4.82 -38.40
CA GLY A 441 -49.76 -3.79 -39.43
C GLY A 441 -49.17 -4.23 -40.77
N LEU A 442 -47.98 -4.86 -40.76
CA LEU A 442 -47.35 -5.44 -41.95
C LEU A 442 -48.25 -6.49 -42.62
N PHE A 443 -48.85 -7.40 -41.84
CA PHE A 443 -49.76 -8.40 -42.36
C PHE A 443 -51.03 -7.78 -42.98
N GLY A 444 -51.59 -6.76 -42.31
CA GLY A 444 -52.72 -5.99 -42.82
C GLY A 444 -52.41 -5.26 -44.14
N ILE A 445 -51.19 -4.72 -44.28
CA ILE A 445 -50.72 -4.05 -45.50
C ILE A 445 -50.53 -5.06 -46.63
N LEU A 446 -49.80 -6.15 -46.39
CA LEU A 446 -49.54 -7.20 -47.40
C LEU A 446 -50.85 -7.77 -47.96
N LYS A 447 -51.80 -8.13 -47.08
CA LYS A 447 -53.11 -8.64 -47.51
C LYS A 447 -53.94 -7.57 -48.24
N GLY A 448 -53.86 -6.31 -47.83
CA GLY A 448 -54.53 -5.20 -48.51
C GLY A 448 -53.97 -4.88 -49.90
N LEU A 449 -52.69 -5.15 -50.13
CA LEU A 449 -52.04 -4.99 -51.44
C LEU A 449 -52.36 -6.17 -52.38
N CYS A 450 -52.42 -7.40 -51.86
CA CYS A 450 -52.66 -8.61 -52.65
C CYS A 450 -54.14 -8.87 -52.96
N ILE A 451 -55.06 -8.54 -52.05
CA ILE A 451 -56.50 -8.88 -52.18
C ILE A 451 -57.35 -7.59 -52.11
N LYS A 452 -58.08 -7.30 -53.19
CA LYS A 452 -59.03 -6.16 -53.23
C LYS A 452 -60.12 -6.36 -52.17
N LYS A 453 -60.41 -5.31 -51.37
CA LYS A 453 -61.47 -5.29 -50.33
C LYS A 453 -61.32 -6.37 -49.22
N SER A 454 -60.09 -6.69 -48.82
CA SER A 454 -59.83 -7.64 -47.73
C SER A 454 -60.29 -7.13 -46.35
N ALA A 455 -61.00 -7.97 -45.58
CA ALA A 455 -61.38 -7.67 -44.19
C ALA A 455 -60.15 -7.52 -43.27
N TRP A 456 -59.03 -8.14 -43.62
CA TRP A 456 -57.77 -8.13 -42.85
C TRP A 456 -57.12 -6.74 -42.77
N VAL A 457 -57.52 -5.78 -43.60
CA VAL A 457 -57.12 -4.37 -43.49
C VAL A 457 -57.62 -3.76 -42.17
N GLN A 458 -58.60 -4.38 -41.49
CA GLN A 458 -59.01 -3.99 -40.14
C GLN A 458 -57.94 -4.23 -39.07
N LEU A 459 -56.97 -5.13 -39.29
CA LEU A 459 -55.84 -5.34 -38.36
C LEU A 459 -54.99 -4.08 -38.17
N LEU A 460 -54.98 -3.16 -39.15
CA LEU A 460 -54.31 -1.87 -39.00
C LEU A 460 -54.89 -1.05 -37.84
N HIS A 461 -56.18 -1.20 -37.49
CA HIS A 461 -56.75 -0.56 -36.30
C HIS A 461 -56.13 -1.08 -35.01
N ALA A 462 -56.03 -2.40 -34.88
CA ALA A 462 -55.41 -3.03 -33.73
C ALA A 462 -53.93 -2.65 -33.62
N SER A 463 -53.21 -2.62 -34.76
CA SER A 463 -51.81 -2.19 -34.84
C SER A 463 -51.61 -0.75 -34.33
N TRP A 464 -52.30 0.25 -34.88
CA TRP A 464 -52.04 1.64 -34.45
C TRP A 464 -52.52 1.92 -33.01
N LEU A 465 -53.60 1.29 -32.54
CA LEU A 465 -54.04 1.40 -31.14
C LEU A 465 -53.01 0.80 -30.17
N MET A 466 -52.51 -0.39 -30.48
CA MET A 466 -51.49 -1.06 -29.66
C MET A 466 -50.17 -0.29 -29.69
N ALA A 467 -49.73 0.19 -30.86
CA ALA A 467 -48.56 1.06 -30.98
C ALA A 467 -48.69 2.33 -30.12
N THR A 468 -49.88 2.92 -30.05
CA THR A 468 -50.12 4.12 -29.25
C THR A 468 -49.99 3.83 -27.75
N LEU A 469 -50.53 2.70 -27.29
CA LEU A 469 -50.37 2.25 -25.91
C LEU A 469 -48.87 2.05 -25.56
N VAL A 470 -48.12 1.42 -26.46
CA VAL A 470 -46.67 1.24 -26.31
C VAL A 470 -45.93 2.58 -26.30
N CYS A 471 -46.33 3.58 -27.09
CA CYS A 471 -45.75 4.93 -27.03
C CYS A 471 -45.96 5.58 -25.66
N ILE A 472 -47.17 5.51 -25.10
CA ILE A 472 -47.51 6.08 -23.79
C ILE A 472 -46.62 5.47 -22.70
N ILE A 473 -46.56 4.14 -22.65
CA ILE A 473 -45.76 3.40 -21.65
C ILE A 473 -44.26 3.62 -21.91
N GLY A 474 -43.83 3.60 -23.17
CA GLY A 474 -42.45 3.72 -23.59
C GLY A 474 -41.82 5.06 -23.21
N PHE A 475 -42.53 6.19 -23.33
CA PHE A 475 -41.99 7.49 -22.90
C PHE A 475 -41.77 7.55 -21.38
N VAL A 476 -42.69 6.97 -20.60
CA VAL A 476 -42.53 6.87 -19.14
C VAL A 476 -41.38 5.94 -18.79
N LEU A 477 -41.26 4.80 -19.47
CA LEU A 477 -40.20 3.82 -19.23
C LEU A 477 -38.81 4.38 -19.60
N ALA A 478 -38.66 5.02 -20.76
CA ALA A 478 -37.40 5.63 -21.19
C ALA A 478 -36.90 6.69 -20.20
N SER A 479 -37.80 7.57 -19.74
CA SER A 479 -37.47 8.61 -18.76
C SER A 479 -37.18 8.07 -17.36
N SER A 480 -37.86 6.99 -16.96
CA SER A 480 -37.56 6.27 -15.70
C SER A 480 -36.19 5.60 -15.75
N LEU A 481 -35.85 4.94 -16.85
CA LEU A 481 -34.53 4.32 -17.05
C LEU A 481 -33.41 5.37 -17.09
N LEU A 482 -33.68 6.56 -17.62
CA LEU A 482 -32.74 7.68 -17.58
C LEU A 482 -32.49 8.17 -16.15
N ALA A 483 -33.51 8.21 -15.29
CA ALA A 483 -33.34 8.50 -13.87
C ALA A 483 -32.52 7.43 -13.15
N VAL A 484 -32.74 6.15 -13.46
CA VAL A 484 -31.91 5.05 -12.94
C VAL A 484 -30.46 5.16 -13.41
N ALA A 485 -30.22 5.51 -14.67
CA ALA A 485 -28.87 5.80 -15.18
C ALA A 485 -28.21 6.96 -14.42
N ALA A 486 -28.98 7.98 -14.02
CA ALA A 486 -28.47 9.05 -13.17
C ALA A 486 -28.07 8.57 -11.77
N VAL A 487 -28.79 7.62 -11.18
CA VAL A 487 -28.39 6.99 -9.91
C VAL A 487 -27.06 6.24 -10.06
N TRP A 488 -26.87 5.50 -11.15
CA TRP A 488 -25.59 4.83 -11.43
C TRP A 488 -24.45 5.82 -11.63
N TYR A 489 -24.70 6.90 -12.38
CA TYR A 489 -23.73 7.97 -12.58
C TYR A 489 -23.38 8.70 -11.28
N ASP A 490 -24.36 9.01 -10.43
CA ASP A 490 -24.13 9.60 -9.11
C ASP A 490 -23.28 8.64 -8.24
N SER A 491 -23.55 7.33 -8.31
CA SER A 491 -22.79 6.30 -7.59
C SER A 491 -21.31 6.25 -8.02
N CYS A 492 -21.03 6.40 -9.32
CA CYS A 492 -19.66 6.54 -9.82
C CYS A 492 -18.93 7.75 -9.24
N ASN A 493 -19.62 8.89 -9.10
CA ASN A 493 -19.05 10.08 -8.47
C ASN A 493 -18.81 9.87 -6.97
N TYR A 494 -19.71 9.17 -6.27
CA TYR A 494 -19.52 8.81 -4.86
C TYR A 494 -18.29 7.90 -4.67
N LEU A 495 -18.12 6.87 -5.51
CA LEU A 495 -16.93 6.01 -5.46
C LEU A 495 -15.64 6.82 -5.66
N ASN A 496 -15.60 7.73 -6.63
CA ASN A 496 -14.43 8.59 -6.84
C ASN A 496 -14.14 9.51 -5.64
N ILE A 497 -15.18 9.98 -4.93
CA ILE A 497 -15.01 10.78 -3.72
C ILE A 497 -14.42 9.94 -2.59
N ILE A 498 -14.98 8.75 -2.34
CA ILE A 498 -14.50 7.80 -1.32
C ILE A 498 -13.05 7.41 -1.61
N ARG A 499 -12.69 7.16 -2.88
CA ARG A 499 -11.32 6.89 -3.29
C ARG A 499 -10.37 8.04 -2.95
N SER A 500 -10.84 9.29 -3.09
CA SER A 500 -9.99 10.47 -2.90
C SER A 500 -9.72 10.80 -1.43
N ASP A 501 -10.75 10.68 -0.58
CA ASP A 501 -10.62 10.87 0.88
C ASP A 501 -11.85 10.30 1.59
N THR A 502 -11.60 9.39 2.53
CA THR A 502 -12.62 8.74 3.35
C THR A 502 -12.88 9.45 4.69
N SER A 503 -11.99 10.35 5.12
CA SER A 503 -12.00 11.00 6.44
C SER A 503 -13.28 11.74 6.83
N PRO A 504 -14.05 12.35 5.89
CA PRO A 504 -15.30 13.02 6.25
C PRO A 504 -16.45 12.07 6.58
N TYR A 505 -16.38 10.80 6.17
CA TYR A 505 -17.52 9.87 6.18
C TYR A 505 -17.38 8.74 7.20
N PHE A 506 -16.15 8.46 7.64
CA PHE A 506 -15.83 7.37 8.54
C PHE A 506 -15.03 7.88 9.76
N PRO A 507 -15.05 7.16 10.89
CA PRO A 507 -14.15 7.43 12.01
C PRO A 507 -12.69 7.47 11.58
N THR A 508 -11.91 8.30 12.26
CA THR A 508 -10.53 8.67 11.91
C THR A 508 -9.64 7.46 11.70
N MET A 509 -9.77 6.44 12.55
CA MET A 509 -8.94 5.25 12.44
C MET A 509 -9.27 4.44 11.18
N MET A 510 -10.56 4.22 10.91
CA MET A 510 -11.00 3.50 9.71
C MET A 510 -10.66 4.29 8.44
N SER A 511 -10.80 5.61 8.45
CA SER A 511 -10.42 6.44 7.31
C SER A 511 -8.93 6.42 7.05
N ASN A 512 -8.10 6.44 8.09
CA ASN A 512 -6.64 6.36 7.94
C ASN A 512 -6.21 5.01 7.33
N VAL A 513 -6.81 3.90 7.78
CA VAL A 513 -6.59 2.57 7.21
C VAL A 513 -7.05 2.52 5.74
N MET A 514 -8.27 2.95 5.44
CA MET A 514 -8.81 2.93 4.08
C MET A 514 -8.01 3.82 3.12
N ASN A 515 -7.67 5.05 3.53
CA ASN A 515 -6.86 5.97 2.75
C ASN A 515 -5.45 5.40 2.51
N ALA A 516 -4.84 4.75 3.51
CA ALA A 516 -3.55 4.11 3.34
C ALA A 516 -3.59 2.99 2.31
N CYS A 517 -4.62 2.14 2.34
CA CYS A 517 -4.79 1.05 1.38
C CYS A 517 -5.10 1.53 -0.04
N LEU A 518 -5.94 2.57 -0.18
CA LEU A 518 -6.27 3.16 -1.48
C LEU A 518 -5.06 3.84 -2.14
N ASN A 519 -4.09 4.28 -1.33
CA ASN A 519 -2.82 4.88 -1.77
C ASN A 519 -1.64 3.88 -1.79
N ASP A 520 -1.89 2.58 -1.60
CA ASP A 520 -0.86 1.53 -1.61
C ASP A 520 0.29 1.79 -0.60
N SER A 521 -0.07 2.25 0.60
CA SER A 521 0.86 2.56 1.69
C SER A 521 0.73 1.59 2.86
N SER A 522 1.77 1.51 3.68
CA SER A 522 1.82 0.60 4.83
C SER A 522 0.80 0.94 5.92
N LEU A 523 0.12 -0.07 6.46
CA LEU A 523 -0.77 0.10 7.61
C LEU A 523 -0.07 0.29 8.96
N LEU A 524 1.26 0.19 9.02
CA LEU A 524 1.98 0.38 10.28
C LEU A 524 1.76 1.78 10.87
N THR A 525 1.77 2.82 10.04
CA THR A 525 1.54 4.20 10.51
C THR A 525 0.10 4.44 10.94
N PRO A 526 -0.94 4.10 10.14
CA PRO A 526 -2.35 4.20 10.57
C PRO A 526 -2.68 3.42 11.86
N LEU A 527 -2.05 2.28 12.08
CA LEU A 527 -2.24 1.46 13.29
C LEU A 527 -1.38 1.94 14.48
N GLY A 528 -0.56 2.98 14.29
CA GLY A 528 0.36 3.51 15.30
C GLY A 528 1.51 2.56 15.65
N LEU A 529 1.79 1.54 14.84
CA LEU A 529 2.79 0.51 15.11
C LEU A 529 4.21 0.93 14.75
N ASP A 530 4.40 1.88 13.84
CA ASP A 530 5.70 2.20 13.24
C ASP A 530 6.79 2.46 14.29
N GLN A 531 6.50 3.29 15.30
CA GLN A 531 7.42 3.56 16.41
C GLN A 531 7.58 2.37 17.36
N HIS A 532 6.53 1.58 17.55
CA HIS A 532 6.53 0.44 18.48
C HIS A 532 7.24 -0.79 17.93
N VAL A 533 7.40 -0.89 16.61
CA VAL A 533 8.14 -2.00 15.99
C VAL A 533 9.55 -1.61 15.53
N ALA A 534 9.92 -0.32 15.55
CA ALA A 534 11.20 0.16 15.02
C ALA A 534 12.43 -0.46 15.70
N PHE A 535 12.32 -0.85 16.98
CA PHE A 535 13.40 -1.48 17.74
C PHE A 535 13.87 -2.82 17.12
N SER A 536 13.00 -3.52 16.39
CA SER A 536 13.32 -4.82 15.81
C SER A 536 14.52 -4.76 14.87
N CYS A 537 14.65 -3.66 14.13
CA CYS A 537 15.76 -3.43 13.21
C CYS A 537 17.08 -3.18 13.94
N ALA A 538 17.06 -2.40 15.03
CA ALA A 538 18.25 -2.14 15.82
C ALA A 538 18.84 -3.44 16.43
N ILE A 539 17.96 -4.34 16.89
CA ILE A 539 18.37 -5.64 17.43
C ILE A 539 18.94 -6.54 16.31
N GLN A 540 18.24 -6.67 15.17
CA GLN A 540 18.71 -7.50 14.06
C GLN A 540 20.04 -7.00 13.47
N GLU A 541 20.19 -5.69 13.25
CA GLU A 541 21.43 -5.09 12.74
C GLU A 541 22.60 -5.30 13.70
N SER A 542 22.37 -5.07 15.01
CA SER A 542 23.40 -5.27 16.03
C SER A 542 23.80 -6.73 16.14
N TYR A 543 22.84 -7.67 16.11
CA TYR A 543 23.14 -9.11 16.13
C TYR A 543 23.96 -9.56 14.93
N VAL A 544 23.62 -9.12 13.72
CA VAL A 544 24.40 -9.42 12.52
C VAL A 544 25.81 -8.83 12.59
N ALA A 545 25.98 -7.66 13.22
CA ALA A 545 27.30 -7.07 13.46
C ALA A 545 28.12 -7.90 14.46
N VAL A 546 27.50 -8.39 15.54
CA VAL A 546 28.14 -9.28 16.51
C VAL A 546 28.63 -10.56 15.83
N GLY A 547 27.80 -11.21 15.00
CA GLY A 547 28.18 -12.44 14.28
C GLY A 547 29.35 -12.29 13.28
N LYS A 548 29.76 -11.05 12.94
CA LYS A 548 30.91 -10.75 12.08
C LYS A 548 32.15 -10.29 12.84
N THR A 549 32.05 -10.20 14.17
CA THR A 549 33.11 -9.65 15.00
C THR A 549 34.21 -10.67 15.24
N ASP A 550 35.47 -10.29 15.01
CA ASP A 550 36.63 -11.09 15.45
C ASP A 550 37.00 -10.70 16.89
N PHE A 551 36.48 -11.43 17.88
CA PHE A 551 36.78 -11.21 19.30
C PHE A 551 38.26 -11.43 19.66
N SER A 552 39.05 -12.07 18.78
CA SER A 552 40.48 -12.25 19.00
C SER A 552 41.33 -11.09 18.48
N ALA A 553 40.75 -10.13 17.75
CA ALA A 553 41.50 -9.06 17.09
C ALA A 553 42.29 -8.19 18.07
N GLN A 554 41.69 -7.81 19.21
CA GLN A 554 42.38 -7.00 20.21
C GLN A 554 43.53 -7.75 20.87
N THR A 555 43.33 -9.02 21.23
CA THR A 555 44.39 -9.84 21.82
C THR A 555 45.52 -10.07 20.81
N LYS A 556 45.22 -10.31 19.53
CA LYS A 556 46.24 -10.39 18.47
C LYS A 556 47.01 -9.08 18.31
N HIS A 557 46.34 -7.93 18.42
CA HIS A 557 46.97 -6.61 18.37
C HIS A 557 47.94 -6.42 19.55
N ILE A 558 47.51 -6.76 20.77
CA ILE A 558 48.35 -6.75 21.97
C ILE A 558 49.53 -7.71 21.83
N ASP A 559 49.30 -8.94 21.36
CA ASP A 559 50.34 -9.96 21.19
C ASP A 559 51.37 -9.54 20.14
N SER A 560 50.92 -9.00 19.00
CA SER A 560 51.81 -8.53 17.93
C SER A 560 52.69 -7.36 18.40
N PHE A 561 52.12 -6.44 19.18
CA PHE A 561 52.89 -5.37 19.79
C PHE A 561 53.80 -5.90 20.91
N GLY A 562 53.37 -6.91 21.65
CA GLY A 562 54.17 -7.64 22.64
C GLY A 562 55.43 -8.27 22.06
N GLU A 563 55.32 -8.91 20.89
CA GLU A 563 56.48 -9.44 20.16
C GLU A 563 57.47 -8.34 19.78
N LEU A 564 56.98 -7.16 19.38
CA LEU A 564 57.83 -6.00 19.11
C LEU A 564 58.56 -5.55 20.39
N VAL A 565 57.84 -5.45 21.51
CA VAL A 565 58.41 -5.05 22.81
C VAL A 565 59.44 -6.06 23.31
N ALA A 566 59.17 -7.37 23.19
CA ALA A 566 60.09 -8.42 23.60
C ALA A 566 61.40 -8.43 22.78
N ASN A 567 61.37 -7.92 21.55
CA ASN A 567 62.55 -7.78 20.69
C ASN A 567 63.35 -6.49 20.95
N HIS A 568 62.87 -5.59 21.81
CA HIS A 568 63.66 -4.43 22.21
C HIS A 568 64.80 -4.87 23.13
N GLU A 569 66.02 -4.55 22.71
CA GLU A 569 67.24 -4.79 23.47
C GLU A 569 67.87 -3.46 23.87
N ILE A 570 68.80 -3.51 24.82
CA ILE A 570 69.52 -2.33 25.32
C ILE A 570 70.33 -1.64 24.19
N LYS A 571 70.70 -2.38 23.13
CA LYS A 571 71.34 -1.82 21.92
C LYS A 571 70.42 -0.85 21.16
N ASN A 572 69.10 -1.04 21.21
CA ASN A 572 68.13 -0.17 20.53
C ASN A 572 68.18 1.26 21.08
N PHE A 573 68.61 1.44 22.33
CA PHE A 573 68.79 2.73 22.99
C PHE A 573 70.14 3.40 22.67
N GLY A 574 70.99 2.76 21.87
CA GLY A 574 72.35 3.24 21.59
C GLY A 574 73.32 3.05 22.75
N PHE A 575 72.98 2.21 23.74
CA PHE A 575 73.89 1.87 24.82
C PHE A 575 75.08 1.04 24.29
N ASN A 576 76.29 1.44 24.67
CA ASN A 576 77.52 0.81 24.20
C ASN A 576 78.26 0.13 25.37
N SER A 577 78.24 -1.20 25.38
CA SER A 577 78.90 -2.01 26.42
C SER A 577 80.41 -1.79 26.48
N THR A 578 81.05 -1.45 25.35
CA THR A 578 82.47 -1.08 25.31
C THR A 578 82.71 0.30 25.93
N ALA A 579 81.82 1.27 25.69
CA ALA A 579 81.90 2.57 26.36
C ALA A 579 81.71 2.42 27.88
N SER A 580 80.76 1.60 28.33
CA SER A 580 80.57 1.28 29.75
C SER A 580 81.83 0.71 30.39
N ARG A 581 82.46 -0.30 29.77
CA ARG A 581 83.73 -0.87 30.25
C ARG A 581 84.86 0.17 30.29
N THR A 582 84.95 1.05 29.29
CA THR A 582 85.93 2.15 29.26
C THR A 582 85.68 3.16 30.39
N TYR A 583 84.44 3.53 30.66
CA TYR A 583 84.11 4.43 31.76
C TYR A 583 84.48 3.82 33.12
N VAL A 584 84.14 2.54 33.35
CA VAL A 584 84.50 1.84 34.58
C VAL A 584 86.03 1.70 34.71
N ALA A 585 86.74 1.39 33.63
CA ALA A 585 88.20 1.32 33.63
C ALA A 585 88.85 2.69 33.95
N ASN A 586 88.32 3.78 33.40
CA ASN A 586 88.77 5.13 33.69
C ASN A 586 88.48 5.53 35.14
N ALA A 587 87.31 5.17 35.67
CA ALA A 587 86.97 5.35 37.08
C ALA A 587 87.93 4.58 37.99
N ASN A 588 88.25 3.32 37.66
CA ASN A 588 89.22 2.51 38.40
C ASN A 588 90.61 3.11 38.43
N ALA A 589 91.12 3.55 37.27
CA ALA A 589 92.43 4.17 37.18
C ALA A 589 92.52 5.46 38.03
N ALA A 590 91.47 6.27 38.04
CA ALA A 590 91.42 7.49 38.84
C ALA A 590 91.20 7.23 40.34
N PHE A 591 90.39 6.22 40.68
CA PHE A 591 90.11 5.82 42.07
C PHE A 591 91.35 5.21 42.73
N LEU A 592 92.01 4.24 42.10
CA LEU A 592 93.23 3.60 42.60
C LEU A 592 94.40 4.57 42.74
N ALA A 593 94.39 5.69 42.01
CA ALA A 593 95.40 6.74 42.16
C ALA A 593 95.25 7.54 43.46
N VAL A 594 94.10 7.45 44.14
CA VAL A 594 93.82 8.20 45.38
C VAL A 594 93.38 7.32 46.58
N THR A 595 93.14 6.03 46.36
CA THR A 595 92.75 5.06 47.40
C THR A 595 93.55 3.75 47.28
N SER A 596 93.69 3.02 48.38
CA SER A 596 94.34 1.70 48.44
C SER A 596 93.36 0.52 48.33
N LYS A 597 92.08 0.78 48.06
CA LYS A 597 91.02 -0.24 47.95
C LYS A 597 90.95 -0.87 46.56
N SER A 598 90.25 -2.00 46.42
CA SER A 598 89.99 -2.63 45.12
C SER A 598 89.13 -1.73 44.23
N GLY A 599 89.31 -1.83 42.91
CA GLY A 599 88.54 -1.06 41.93
C GLY A 599 87.08 -1.49 41.78
N PHE A 600 86.31 -0.67 41.08
CA PHE A 600 84.94 -0.89 40.66
C PHE A 600 84.79 -1.96 39.57
N THR A 601 83.64 -2.62 39.58
CA THR A 601 83.11 -3.52 38.54
C THR A 601 81.79 -2.94 38.03
N GLN A 602 81.22 -3.51 36.97
CA GLN A 602 79.91 -3.07 36.49
C GLN A 602 78.78 -3.28 37.51
N GLU A 603 78.95 -4.20 38.46
CA GLU A 603 77.94 -4.51 39.48
C GLU A 603 78.14 -3.64 40.74
N ASN A 604 79.36 -3.63 41.29
CA ASN A 604 79.62 -2.91 42.55
C ASN A 604 79.66 -1.38 42.39
N ILE A 605 79.72 -0.84 41.18
CA ILE A 605 79.70 0.61 40.97
C ILE A 605 78.34 1.21 41.36
N LEU A 606 77.27 0.42 41.30
CA LEU A 606 75.94 0.82 41.75
C LEU A 606 75.81 0.82 43.28
N GLU A 607 76.61 0.00 43.95
CA GLU A 607 76.67 -0.13 45.40
C GLU A 607 78.12 -0.01 45.92
N PRO A 608 78.76 1.16 45.78
CA PRO A 608 80.22 1.30 45.96
C PRO A 608 80.70 1.09 47.40
N TRP A 609 79.82 1.21 48.40
CA TRP A 609 80.13 0.89 49.80
C TRP A 609 80.49 -0.58 50.02
N THR A 610 80.10 -1.48 49.11
CA THR A 610 80.48 -2.89 49.15
C THR A 610 81.98 -3.14 49.00
N LEU A 611 82.74 -2.15 48.50
CA LEU A 611 84.21 -2.19 48.43
C LEU A 611 84.89 -1.93 49.78
N TYR A 612 84.13 -1.48 50.77
CA TYR A 612 84.60 -1.13 52.12
C TYR A 612 84.07 -2.10 53.18
N LYS A 613 83.74 -3.34 52.79
CA LYS A 613 83.17 -4.40 53.65
C LYS A 613 83.95 -4.65 54.94
N ASP A 614 85.27 -4.44 54.96
CA ASP A 614 86.10 -4.57 56.18
C ASP A 614 85.77 -3.52 57.26
N ALA A 615 84.98 -2.48 56.94
CA ALA A 615 84.63 -1.36 57.81
C ALA A 615 83.13 -1.32 58.21
N HIS A 616 82.37 -2.40 57.99
CA HIS A 616 80.92 -2.49 58.26
C HIS A 616 80.07 -1.41 57.54
N GLU A 617 80.52 -0.91 56.40
CA GLU A 617 79.79 0.14 55.66
C GLU A 617 78.59 -0.45 54.89
N THR A 618 77.39 0.00 55.26
CA THR A 618 76.09 -0.28 54.62
C THR A 618 75.57 0.94 53.86
N ALA A 619 74.53 0.78 53.03
CA ALA A 619 73.84 1.90 52.37
C ALA A 619 73.35 2.97 53.37
N GLU A 620 72.90 2.56 54.56
CA GLU A 620 72.49 3.46 55.64
C GLU A 620 73.68 4.29 56.17
N SER A 621 74.83 3.64 56.39
CA SER A 621 76.04 4.36 56.80
C SER A 621 76.59 5.28 55.70
N ALA A 622 76.40 4.91 54.43
CA ALA A 622 76.75 5.75 53.29
C ALA A 622 75.84 6.99 53.22
N ALA A 623 74.54 6.83 53.50
CA ALA A 623 73.58 7.93 53.54
C ALA A 623 73.90 8.93 54.67
N ALA A 624 74.34 8.43 55.84
CA ALA A 624 74.77 9.27 56.95
C ALA A 624 75.99 10.16 56.62
N LEU A 625 76.87 9.73 55.70
CA LEU A 625 78.01 10.52 55.21
C LEU A 625 77.61 11.60 54.20
N CYS A 626 76.36 11.56 53.72
CA CYS A 626 75.82 12.42 52.69
C CYS A 626 74.54 13.15 53.17
N PRO A 627 74.60 13.89 54.30
CA PRO A 627 73.41 14.54 54.88
C PRO A 627 72.78 15.58 53.96
N GLU A 628 73.57 16.11 53.02
CA GLU A 628 73.14 17.08 52.00
C GLU A 628 72.16 16.51 50.96
N LEU A 629 72.07 15.18 50.83
CA LEU A 629 71.09 14.55 49.94
C LEU A 629 69.67 14.59 50.52
N GLY A 630 69.50 14.71 51.85
CA GLY A 630 68.22 14.90 52.53
C GLY A 630 67.07 14.05 51.97
N ASN A 631 65.88 14.65 51.85
CA ASN A 631 64.72 14.09 51.14
C ASN A 631 64.70 14.53 49.65
N SER A 632 65.85 14.58 48.97
CA SER A 632 65.87 14.84 47.53
C SER A 632 65.12 13.73 46.78
N THR A 633 64.36 14.09 45.75
CA THR A 633 63.65 13.13 44.87
C THR A 633 64.59 12.14 44.17
N ASN A 634 65.88 12.46 44.08
CA ASN A 634 66.92 11.58 43.52
C ASN A 634 67.92 11.09 44.58
N ALA A 635 67.59 11.17 45.87
CA ALA A 635 68.53 10.86 46.95
C ALA A 635 69.15 9.46 46.81
N THR A 636 68.35 8.45 46.44
CA THR A 636 68.81 7.06 46.22
C THR A 636 69.78 6.94 45.04
N ASP A 637 69.46 7.59 43.91
CA ASP A 637 70.30 7.56 42.70
C ASP A 637 71.53 8.49 42.81
N MET A 638 71.55 9.45 43.74
CA MET A 638 72.71 10.33 43.98
C MET A 638 73.62 9.84 45.11
N LEU A 639 73.15 8.91 45.93
CA LEU A 639 73.86 8.38 47.09
C LEU A 639 75.23 7.77 46.72
N PRO A 640 75.35 6.90 45.70
CA PRO A 640 76.65 6.36 45.28
C PRO A 640 77.66 7.44 44.84
N VAL A 641 77.18 8.47 44.14
CA VAL A 641 78.00 9.60 43.67
C VAL A 641 78.53 10.43 44.84
N CYS A 642 77.66 10.77 45.79
CA CYS A 642 78.08 11.51 46.97
C CYS A 642 79.07 10.68 47.82
N TYR A 643 78.73 9.42 48.10
CA TYR A 643 79.55 8.55 48.93
C TYR A 643 80.97 8.39 48.37
N VAL A 644 81.12 8.04 47.08
CA VAL A 644 82.44 7.93 46.46
C VAL A 644 83.11 9.29 46.34
N GLY A 645 82.35 10.36 46.13
CA GLY A 645 82.88 11.72 46.13
C GLY A 645 83.60 12.07 47.43
N ARG A 646 82.99 11.74 48.58
CA ARG A 646 83.58 11.91 49.92
C ARG A 646 84.82 11.02 50.12
N LYS A 647 84.80 9.79 49.60
CA LYS A 647 85.97 8.89 49.66
C LYS A 647 87.13 9.38 48.79
N CYS A 648 86.86 9.93 47.60
CA CYS A 648 87.88 10.56 46.75
C CYS A 648 88.49 11.79 47.44
N ASP A 649 87.69 12.59 48.15
CA ASP A 649 88.18 13.76 48.91
C ASP A 649 89.09 13.36 50.08
N ALA A 650 88.72 12.30 50.79
CA ALA A 650 89.50 11.74 51.89
C ALA A 650 90.76 10.99 51.42
N GLY A 651 90.92 10.74 50.12
CA GLY A 651 92.03 10.01 49.53
C GLY A 651 93.39 10.73 49.58
N THR A 652 94.46 10.00 49.25
CA THR A 652 95.84 10.50 49.20
C THR A 652 96.19 10.98 47.78
N GLY A 653 96.70 12.21 47.61
CA GLY A 653 97.12 12.74 46.29
C GLY A 653 96.76 14.21 46.07
N PRO A 654 97.20 14.83 44.95
CA PRO A 654 96.89 16.22 44.64
C PRO A 654 95.41 16.42 44.30
N GLN A 655 94.90 17.64 44.50
CA GLN A 655 93.48 17.97 44.28
C GLN A 655 93.00 17.61 42.87
N THR A 656 93.85 17.79 41.86
CA THR A 656 93.56 17.42 40.46
C THR A 656 93.25 15.92 40.28
N SER A 657 93.91 15.04 41.05
CA SER A 657 93.61 13.59 41.04
C SER A 657 92.31 13.27 41.78
N LYS A 658 92.02 13.99 42.87
CA LYS A 658 90.76 13.85 43.63
C LYS A 658 89.55 14.29 42.79
N ASP A 659 89.65 15.43 42.11
CA ASP A 659 88.60 15.92 41.22
C ASP A 659 88.38 14.98 40.02
N LYS A 660 89.47 14.42 39.47
CA LYS A 660 89.40 13.40 38.41
C LYS A 660 88.74 12.10 38.89
N CYS A 661 89.02 11.65 40.12
CA CYS A 661 88.37 10.51 40.77
C CYS A 661 86.84 10.70 40.83
N LYS A 662 86.39 11.86 41.32
CA LYS A 662 84.96 12.20 41.38
C LYS A 662 84.32 12.19 39.99
N LEU A 663 84.90 12.93 39.05
CA LEU A 663 84.30 13.11 37.72
C LEU A 663 84.21 11.79 36.94
N THR A 664 85.27 10.99 36.94
CA THR A 664 85.30 9.71 36.22
C THR A 664 84.39 8.68 36.86
N PHE A 665 84.29 8.63 38.19
CA PHE A 665 83.30 7.81 38.89
C PHE A 665 81.87 8.24 38.53
N THR A 666 81.53 9.52 38.64
CA THR A 666 80.18 10.03 38.32
C THR A 666 79.78 9.68 36.88
N ASN A 667 80.70 9.80 35.93
CA ASN A 667 80.42 9.44 34.53
C ASN A 667 80.18 7.92 34.36
N ALA A 668 80.99 7.09 35.02
CA ALA A 668 80.84 5.64 34.95
C ALA A 668 79.57 5.17 35.67
N TYR A 669 79.28 5.71 36.85
CA TYR A 669 78.07 5.42 37.62
C TYR A 669 76.81 5.79 36.82
N TYR A 670 76.70 7.02 36.31
CA TYR A 670 75.50 7.42 35.56
C TYR A 670 75.30 6.62 34.28
N TYR A 671 76.37 6.24 33.58
CA TYR A 671 76.25 5.40 32.39
C TYR A 671 75.80 3.97 32.72
N VAL A 672 76.28 3.39 33.82
CA VAL A 672 75.85 2.06 34.29
C VAL A 672 74.43 2.11 34.91
N LEU A 673 74.07 3.19 35.61
CA LEU A 673 72.72 3.42 36.10
C LEU A 673 71.72 3.54 34.93
N ALA A 674 72.11 4.20 33.84
CA ALA A 674 71.27 4.28 32.64
C ALA A 674 70.98 2.89 32.06
N PHE A 675 71.98 1.99 32.02
CA PHE A 675 71.77 0.59 31.63
C PHE A 675 70.75 -0.13 32.51
N ASN A 676 70.89 -0.01 33.84
CA ASN A 676 69.99 -0.68 34.77
C ASN A 676 68.56 -0.14 34.64
N LYS A 677 68.37 1.19 34.56
CA LYS A 677 67.05 1.81 34.39
C LYS A 677 66.41 1.46 33.04
N ILE A 678 67.19 1.37 31.95
CA ILE A 678 66.68 0.91 30.64
C ILE A 678 66.26 -0.55 30.71
N SER A 679 67.07 -1.41 31.32
CA SER A 679 66.74 -2.84 31.48
C SER A 679 65.45 -3.02 32.29
N ASN A 680 65.34 -2.34 33.44
CA ASN A 680 64.15 -2.40 34.28
C ASN A 680 62.92 -1.86 33.53
N MET A 681 63.05 -0.75 32.80
CA MET A 681 61.94 -0.22 31.99
C MET A 681 61.49 -1.22 30.92
N LEU A 682 62.41 -1.93 30.25
CA LEU A 682 62.05 -2.95 29.26
C LEU A 682 61.33 -4.14 29.90
N ASP A 683 61.76 -4.55 31.10
CA ASP A 683 61.08 -5.59 31.89
C ASP A 683 59.68 -5.12 32.31
N GLU A 684 59.56 -3.92 32.87
CA GLU A 684 58.29 -3.29 33.27
C GLU A 684 57.34 -3.12 32.07
N MET A 685 57.84 -2.64 30.93
CA MET A 685 57.07 -2.46 29.70
C MET A 685 56.48 -3.78 29.22
N ARG A 686 57.24 -4.88 29.39
CA ARG A 686 56.79 -6.21 29.03
C ARG A 686 55.86 -6.81 30.09
N GLU A 687 56.06 -6.52 31.38
CA GLU A 687 55.16 -6.94 32.45
C GLU A 687 53.79 -6.25 32.36
N ASP A 688 53.76 -4.92 32.24
CA ASP A 688 52.52 -4.14 32.13
C ASP A 688 51.71 -4.57 30.88
N LEU A 689 52.40 -4.93 29.79
CA LEU A 689 51.76 -5.37 28.54
C LEU A 689 51.34 -6.84 28.56
N LEU A 690 52.25 -7.76 28.88
CA LEU A 690 52.09 -9.21 28.72
C LEU A 690 52.02 -9.98 30.05
N GLY A 691 52.64 -9.47 31.12
CA GLY A 691 52.68 -10.10 32.45
C GLY A 691 53.55 -11.37 32.50
N ASP A 692 54.62 -11.44 31.72
CA ASP A 692 55.40 -12.67 31.51
C ASP A 692 56.85 -12.61 32.04
N THR A 693 57.26 -11.52 32.69
CA THR A 693 58.62 -11.35 33.24
C THR A 693 58.73 -11.78 34.70
N GLY A 694 57.65 -11.66 35.48
CA GLY A 694 57.62 -11.97 36.90
C GLY A 694 58.43 -11.00 37.77
N LYS A 695 58.78 -9.82 37.23
CA LYS A 695 59.56 -8.78 37.92
C LYS A 695 58.70 -7.71 38.60
N GLY A 696 57.38 -7.79 38.48
CA GLY A 696 56.43 -6.84 39.03
C GLY A 696 56.13 -5.69 38.06
N PHE A 697 54.91 -5.15 38.16
CA PHE A 697 54.43 -4.04 37.33
C PHE A 697 55.18 -2.74 37.60
N SER A 698 55.16 -1.82 36.63
CA SER A 698 55.73 -0.49 36.82
C SER A 698 55.03 0.26 37.95
N GLU A 699 55.77 1.13 38.67
CA GLU A 699 55.19 1.92 39.78
C GLU A 699 54.02 2.82 39.33
N ALA A 700 54.01 3.20 38.05
CA ALA A 700 52.97 4.04 37.47
C ALA A 700 51.74 3.24 36.96
N TRP A 701 51.84 1.91 36.93
CA TRP A 701 50.76 0.98 36.61
C TRP A 701 49.80 0.84 37.79
N GLN A 702 48.52 1.09 37.56
CA GLN A 702 47.50 1.16 38.61
C GLN A 702 46.63 -0.10 38.69
N TYR A 703 47.02 -1.15 37.97
CA TYR A 703 46.23 -2.37 37.81
C TYR A 703 47.00 -3.57 38.36
N ASP A 704 46.27 -4.58 38.83
CA ASP A 704 46.80 -5.82 39.39
C ASP A 704 47.07 -6.91 38.34
N VAL A 705 46.73 -6.64 37.09
CA VAL A 705 46.89 -7.53 35.94
C VAL A 705 47.54 -6.80 34.77
N SER A 706 48.15 -7.57 33.85
CA SER A 706 48.67 -7.02 32.60
C SER A 706 47.54 -6.65 31.64
N LEU A 707 47.85 -5.78 30.67
CA LEU A 707 46.90 -5.40 29.63
C LEU A 707 46.37 -6.62 28.86
N ARG A 708 47.26 -7.57 28.53
CA ARG A 708 46.90 -8.80 27.84
C ARG A 708 45.98 -9.69 28.67
N GLU A 709 46.28 -9.89 29.95
CA GLU A 709 45.48 -10.75 30.83
C GLU A 709 44.05 -10.20 30.97
N PHE A 710 43.93 -8.89 31.21
CA PHE A 710 42.62 -8.24 31.28
C PHE A 710 41.86 -8.36 29.96
N ALA A 711 42.51 -8.08 28.83
CA ALA A 711 41.90 -8.19 27.51
C ALA A 711 41.40 -9.61 27.23
N VAL A 712 42.21 -10.65 27.47
CA VAL A 712 41.81 -12.05 27.27
C VAL A 712 40.59 -12.40 28.11
N SER A 713 40.60 -12.05 29.40
CA SER A 713 39.47 -12.28 30.30
C SER A 713 38.19 -11.59 29.81
N TYR A 714 38.30 -10.31 29.44
CA TYR A 714 37.18 -9.52 28.93
C TYR A 714 36.59 -10.09 27.63
N TYR A 715 37.42 -10.38 26.63
CA TYR A 715 36.94 -10.91 25.35
C TYR A 715 36.41 -12.34 25.44
N ASN A 716 36.96 -13.18 26.31
CA ASN A 716 36.38 -14.51 26.57
C ASN A 716 34.96 -14.39 27.14
N ARG A 717 34.76 -13.49 28.11
CA ARG A 717 33.41 -13.23 28.64
C ARG A 717 32.46 -12.68 27.57
N LEU A 718 32.95 -11.87 26.64
CA LEU A 718 32.16 -11.40 25.50
C LEU A 718 31.76 -12.52 24.53
N VAL A 719 32.66 -13.48 24.26
CA VAL A 719 32.35 -14.69 23.48
C VAL A 719 31.29 -15.53 24.18
N ASP A 720 31.36 -15.66 25.50
CA ASP A 720 30.34 -16.37 26.29
C ASP A 720 28.98 -15.64 26.21
N VAL A 721 28.95 -14.31 26.29
CA VAL A 721 27.72 -13.53 26.08
C VAL A 721 27.14 -13.76 24.68
N HIS A 722 27.98 -13.75 23.64
CA HIS A 722 27.52 -13.99 22.28
C HIS A 722 26.84 -15.37 22.16
N THR A 723 27.55 -16.42 22.57
CA THR A 723 27.13 -17.82 22.36
C THR A 723 26.06 -18.30 23.35
N SER A 724 26.16 -17.90 24.61
CA SER A 724 25.29 -18.41 25.68
C SER A 724 24.08 -17.52 25.95
N VAL A 725 24.11 -16.25 25.52
CA VAL A 725 23.00 -15.31 25.75
C VAL A 725 22.41 -14.80 24.45
N LEU A 726 23.19 -14.17 23.58
CA LEU A 726 22.63 -13.54 22.37
C LEU A 726 22.09 -14.58 21.38
N GLU A 727 22.84 -15.64 21.09
CA GLU A 727 22.38 -16.74 20.22
C GLU A 727 21.12 -17.42 20.80
N VAL A 728 21.11 -17.73 22.11
CA VAL A 728 19.95 -18.35 22.79
C VAL A 728 18.70 -17.47 22.74
N LEU A 729 18.86 -16.16 22.96
CA LEU A 729 17.75 -15.21 22.86
C LEU A 729 17.23 -15.10 21.42
N MET A 730 18.15 -14.99 20.45
CA MET A 730 17.84 -14.81 19.03
C MET A 730 17.28 -16.05 18.37
N ASP A 731 17.72 -17.25 18.73
CA ASP A 731 17.12 -18.51 18.26
C ASP A 731 15.84 -18.88 19.05
N GLY A 732 15.63 -18.22 20.20
CA GLY A 732 14.55 -18.47 21.13
C GLY A 732 13.37 -17.49 21.02
N GLU A 733 13.07 -16.81 22.13
CA GLU A 733 11.88 -15.94 22.27
C GLU A 733 12.06 -14.58 21.57
N VAL A 734 13.26 -14.01 21.55
CA VAL A 734 13.52 -12.74 20.86
C VAL A 734 13.40 -12.93 19.35
N GLY A 735 13.98 -13.99 18.79
CA GLY A 735 13.81 -14.34 17.38
C GLY A 735 12.34 -14.50 16.97
N ARG A 736 11.58 -15.29 17.73
CA ARG A 736 10.14 -15.47 17.49
C ARG A 736 9.34 -14.17 17.54
N MET A 737 9.69 -13.27 18.45
CA MET A 737 9.10 -11.94 18.51
C MET A 737 9.42 -11.13 17.26
N LEU A 738 10.70 -11.08 16.85
CA LEU A 738 11.15 -10.36 15.67
C LEU A 738 10.50 -10.91 14.39
N ASP A 739 10.43 -12.23 14.23
CA ASP A 739 9.75 -12.89 13.11
C ASP A 739 8.25 -12.56 13.08
N SER A 740 7.60 -12.45 14.24
CA SER A 740 6.19 -12.08 14.33
C SER A 740 5.98 -10.62 13.91
N ILE A 741 6.86 -9.71 14.34
CA ILE A 741 6.88 -8.32 13.86
C ILE A 741 7.09 -8.27 12.34
N ASP A 742 8.07 -9.01 11.83
CA ASP A 742 8.38 -9.02 10.40
C ASP A 742 7.20 -9.56 9.58
N LYS A 743 6.47 -10.57 10.07
CA LYS A 743 5.21 -11.04 9.47
C LYS A 743 4.12 -9.97 9.45
N VAL A 744 3.97 -9.17 10.51
CA VAL A 744 3.03 -8.04 10.53
C VAL A 744 3.40 -7.05 9.43
N ARG A 745 4.68 -6.66 9.34
CA ARG A 745 5.16 -5.73 8.31
C ARG A 745 4.96 -6.29 6.90
N CYS A 746 5.24 -7.57 6.68
CA CYS A 746 5.08 -8.19 5.36
C CYS A 746 3.60 -8.34 4.96
N SER A 747 2.70 -8.44 5.95
CA SER A 747 1.26 -8.57 5.72
C SER A 747 0.52 -7.23 5.78
N SER A 748 1.19 -6.11 6.04
CA SER A 748 0.55 -4.80 6.18
C SER A 748 0.25 -4.09 4.85
N ASN A 749 0.63 -4.69 3.72
CA ASN A 749 0.28 -4.16 2.40
C ASN A 749 -1.17 -4.51 2.04
N CYS A 750 -1.98 -3.49 1.81
CA CYS A 750 -3.39 -3.60 1.39
C CYS A 750 -3.69 -2.96 0.04
N GLY A 751 -2.69 -2.80 -0.83
CA GLY A 751 -2.84 -2.29 -2.21
C GLY A 751 -3.84 -3.07 -3.06
N TRP A 752 -4.14 -4.32 -2.71
CA TRP A 752 -5.20 -5.10 -3.35
C TRP A 752 -6.59 -4.44 -3.25
N ILE A 753 -6.84 -3.57 -2.26
CA ILE A 753 -8.10 -2.78 -2.15
C ILE A 753 -8.25 -1.82 -3.34
N ASN A 754 -7.13 -1.30 -3.86
CA ASN A 754 -7.14 -0.49 -5.08
C ASN A 754 -7.61 -1.31 -6.30
N ILE A 755 -7.21 -2.58 -6.38
CA ILE A 755 -7.67 -3.51 -7.42
C ILE A 755 -9.17 -3.79 -7.26
N SER A 756 -9.65 -4.03 -6.03
CA SER A 756 -11.08 -4.16 -5.70
C SER A 756 -11.89 -2.96 -6.14
N TYR A 757 -11.40 -1.76 -5.84
CA TYR A 757 -12.04 -0.53 -6.26
C TYR A 757 -12.19 -0.47 -7.77
N ASN A 758 -11.12 -0.76 -8.52
CA ASN A 758 -11.12 -0.66 -9.97
C ASN A 758 -12.10 -1.65 -10.61
N ALA A 759 -12.20 -2.88 -10.07
CA ALA A 759 -13.15 -3.88 -10.51
C ALA A 759 -14.61 -3.41 -10.30
N VAL A 760 -14.95 -2.93 -9.10
CA VAL A 760 -16.30 -2.40 -8.80
C VAL A 760 -16.62 -1.17 -9.65
N TYR A 761 -15.66 -0.25 -9.78
CA TYR A 761 -15.84 0.97 -10.57
C TYR A 761 -16.06 0.67 -12.05
N SER A 762 -15.26 -0.23 -12.65
CA SER A 762 -15.42 -0.61 -14.05
C SER A 762 -16.79 -1.25 -14.30
N SER A 763 -17.19 -2.24 -13.50
CA SER A 763 -18.49 -2.90 -13.68
C SER A 763 -19.69 -1.95 -13.48
N LEU A 764 -19.61 -1.05 -12.50
CA LEU A 764 -20.68 -0.08 -12.25
C LEU A 764 -20.75 0.99 -13.35
N CYS A 765 -19.61 1.62 -13.63
CA CYS A 765 -19.56 2.86 -14.41
C CYS A 765 -19.42 2.62 -15.90
N GLN A 766 -18.87 1.49 -16.32
CA GLN A 766 -18.75 1.14 -17.73
C GLN A 766 -19.87 0.21 -18.16
N ASP A 767 -20.08 -0.90 -17.43
CA ASP A 767 -21.04 -1.92 -17.87
C ASP A 767 -22.49 -1.54 -17.51
N VAL A 768 -22.82 -1.38 -16.23
CA VAL A 768 -24.22 -1.16 -15.79
C VAL A 768 -24.76 0.18 -16.25
N LEU A 769 -23.98 1.26 -16.14
CA LEU A 769 -24.40 2.58 -16.63
C LEU A 769 -24.57 2.61 -18.16
N GLY A 770 -23.59 2.08 -18.91
CA GLY A 770 -23.61 2.08 -20.37
C GLY A 770 -24.79 1.28 -20.93
N THR A 771 -25.02 0.09 -20.39
CA THR A 771 -26.14 -0.79 -20.76
C THR A 771 -27.50 -0.17 -20.43
N THR A 772 -27.67 0.42 -19.24
CA THR A 772 -28.92 1.10 -18.83
C THR A 772 -29.24 2.27 -19.79
N MET A 773 -28.23 3.06 -20.16
CA MET A 773 -28.37 4.15 -21.12
C MET A 773 -28.74 3.64 -22.52
N ALA A 774 -28.14 2.55 -22.98
CA ALA A 774 -28.45 1.95 -24.27
C ALA A 774 -29.90 1.45 -24.35
N ILE A 775 -30.42 0.86 -23.26
CA ILE A 775 -31.83 0.45 -23.18
C ILE A 775 -32.75 1.68 -23.15
N ALA A 776 -32.44 2.70 -22.35
CA ALA A 776 -33.24 3.93 -22.30
C ALA A 776 -33.37 4.58 -23.69
N LEU A 777 -32.26 4.66 -24.43
CA LEU A 777 -32.21 5.17 -25.79
C LEU A 777 -32.96 4.28 -26.79
N SER A 778 -32.87 2.96 -26.65
CA SER A 778 -33.63 2.00 -27.48
C SER A 778 -35.14 2.12 -27.26
N VAL A 779 -35.59 2.33 -26.01
CA VAL A 779 -37.00 2.58 -25.69
C VAL A 779 -37.45 3.93 -26.28
N LEU A 780 -36.61 4.97 -26.18
CA LEU A 780 -36.92 6.27 -26.80
C LEU A 780 -37.06 6.13 -28.32
N PHE A 781 -36.11 5.49 -29.00
CA PHE A 781 -36.20 5.25 -30.44
C PHE A 781 -37.40 4.39 -30.83
N LEU A 782 -37.72 3.35 -30.04
CA LEU A 782 -38.95 2.59 -30.21
C LEU A 782 -40.15 3.55 -30.26
N THR A 783 -40.31 4.43 -29.25
CA THR A 783 -41.45 5.36 -29.24
C THR A 783 -41.44 6.35 -30.41
N LEU A 784 -40.28 6.84 -30.83
CA LEU A 784 -40.15 7.77 -31.95
C LEU A 784 -40.47 7.11 -33.29
N PHE A 785 -40.08 5.85 -33.52
CA PHE A 785 -40.40 5.12 -34.75
C PHE A 785 -41.84 4.61 -34.79
N LEU A 786 -42.46 4.35 -33.63
CA LEU A 786 -43.87 4.00 -33.56
C LEU A 786 -44.79 5.16 -33.99
N ILE A 787 -44.41 6.43 -33.81
CA ILE A 787 -45.23 7.59 -34.21
C ILE A 787 -45.46 7.64 -35.74
N PRO A 788 -44.44 7.66 -36.61
CA PRO A 788 -44.62 7.55 -38.05
C PRO A 788 -45.35 6.27 -38.46
N MET A 789 -45.10 5.16 -37.76
CA MET A 789 -45.78 3.89 -38.00
C MET A 789 -47.29 3.99 -37.73
N ILE A 790 -47.71 4.67 -36.66
CA ILE A 790 -49.11 4.96 -36.33
C ILE A 790 -49.75 5.81 -37.44
N VAL A 791 -49.09 6.89 -37.86
CA VAL A 791 -49.60 7.79 -38.92
C VAL A 791 -49.74 7.04 -40.26
N SER A 792 -48.73 6.26 -40.64
CA SER A 792 -48.76 5.39 -41.82
C SER A 792 -49.87 4.33 -41.72
N GLY A 793 -50.03 3.71 -40.56
CA GLY A 793 -51.10 2.72 -40.32
C GLY A 793 -52.49 3.33 -40.49
N ILE A 794 -52.74 4.49 -39.90
CA ILE A 794 -54.00 5.23 -40.00
C ILE A 794 -54.31 5.63 -41.45
N THR A 795 -53.31 6.07 -42.21
CA THR A 795 -53.46 6.50 -43.60
C THR A 795 -53.69 5.31 -44.53
N LEU A 796 -52.88 4.26 -44.42
CA LEU A 796 -53.00 3.03 -45.21
C LEU A 796 -54.32 2.30 -44.96
N GLN A 797 -54.82 2.33 -43.74
CA GLN A 797 -56.10 1.72 -43.38
C GLN A 797 -57.28 2.26 -44.22
N LYS A 798 -57.21 3.53 -44.66
CA LYS A 798 -58.17 4.11 -45.61
C LYS A 798 -57.79 3.85 -47.05
N ARG A 799 -56.52 4.11 -47.40
CA ARG A 799 -56.02 4.06 -48.77
C ARG A 799 -56.12 2.66 -49.39
N LEU A 800 -55.92 1.61 -48.59
CA LEU A 800 -56.06 0.21 -49.01
C LEU A 800 -57.52 -0.26 -49.14
N ARG A 801 -58.50 0.49 -48.58
CA ARG A 801 -59.94 0.22 -48.75
C ARG A 801 -60.57 0.99 -49.91
N GLY A 802 -59.94 2.07 -50.38
CA GLY A 802 -60.43 2.90 -51.48
C GLY A 802 -60.13 2.32 -52.86
N GLU A 803 -60.81 2.85 -53.88
CA GLU A 803 -60.59 2.43 -55.26
C GLU A 803 -59.28 3.01 -55.83
N LYS A 804 -58.66 2.31 -56.80
CA LYS A 804 -57.45 2.81 -57.47
C LYS A 804 -57.85 3.88 -58.49
N LYS A 805 -57.21 5.06 -58.45
CA LYS A 805 -57.57 6.24 -59.26
C LYS A 805 -57.66 5.98 -60.79
N GLY A 806 -57.00 4.93 -61.30
CA GLY A 806 -57.10 4.52 -62.71
C GLY A 806 -58.42 3.83 -63.10
N SER A 807 -59.16 3.25 -62.15
CA SER A 807 -60.42 2.54 -62.43
C SER A 807 -61.57 3.49 -62.78
N TYR A 808 -61.55 4.73 -62.28
CA TYR A 808 -62.63 5.68 -62.47
C TYR A 808 -62.54 6.38 -63.83
N GLN A 809 -61.33 6.74 -64.27
CA GLN A 809 -61.11 7.26 -65.64
C GLN A 809 -61.43 6.20 -66.71
N GLU A 810 -61.10 4.93 -66.45
CA GLU A 810 -61.42 3.81 -67.35
C GLU A 810 -62.93 3.49 -67.37
N LEU A 811 -63.62 3.71 -66.24
CA LEU A 811 -65.08 3.58 -66.13
C LEU A 811 -65.81 4.77 -66.79
N GLU A 812 -65.33 6.01 -66.61
CA GLU A 812 -65.86 7.20 -67.29
C GLU A 812 -65.66 7.12 -68.81
N LEU A 813 -64.49 6.65 -69.27
CA LEU A 813 -64.24 6.37 -70.69
C LEU A 813 -65.21 5.33 -71.24
N ARG A 814 -65.43 4.21 -70.52
CA ARG A 814 -66.43 3.20 -70.91
C ARG A 814 -67.86 3.71 -70.87
N LEU A 815 -68.20 4.56 -69.91
CA LEU A 815 -69.53 5.17 -69.80
C LEU A 815 -69.78 6.10 -71.00
N HIS A 816 -68.77 6.88 -71.38
CA HIS A 816 -68.80 7.75 -72.56
C HIS A 816 -68.92 6.93 -73.85
N GLU A 817 -68.20 5.81 -73.95
CA GLU A 817 -68.26 4.88 -75.08
C GLU A 817 -69.64 4.19 -75.21
N LEU A 818 -70.26 3.86 -74.08
CA LEU A 818 -71.63 3.31 -74.03
C LEU A 818 -72.70 4.37 -74.34
N GLU A 819 -72.52 5.62 -73.92
CA GLU A 819 -73.39 6.73 -74.33
C GLU A 819 -73.31 7.02 -75.83
N THR A 820 -72.12 6.92 -76.43
CA THR A 820 -71.97 7.06 -77.89
C THR A 820 -72.66 5.91 -78.62
N LYS A 821 -72.50 4.67 -78.16
CA LYS A 821 -73.19 3.50 -78.74
C LYS A 821 -74.71 3.58 -78.61
N SER A 822 -75.23 4.04 -77.46
CA SER A 822 -76.69 4.17 -77.28
C SER A 822 -77.28 5.27 -78.16
N LYS A 823 -76.55 6.37 -78.40
CA LYS A 823 -76.95 7.43 -79.35
C LYS A 823 -76.89 6.94 -80.80
N GLU A 824 -75.91 6.12 -81.17
CA GLU A 824 -75.83 5.48 -82.49
C GLU A 824 -76.98 4.48 -82.70
N GLU A 825 -77.30 3.64 -81.71
CA GLU A 825 -78.44 2.71 -81.77
C GLU A 825 -79.79 3.44 -81.82
N ALA A 826 -79.93 4.56 -81.11
CA ALA A 826 -81.13 5.39 -81.18
C ALA A 826 -81.29 6.07 -82.56
N ARG A 827 -80.19 6.49 -83.20
CA ARG A 827 -80.20 6.98 -84.58
C ARG A 827 -80.58 5.87 -85.58
N ALA A 828 -79.97 4.69 -85.45
CA ALA A 828 -80.32 3.53 -86.29
C ALA A 828 -81.79 3.10 -86.13
N LYS A 829 -82.36 3.13 -84.92
CA LYS A 829 -83.79 2.84 -84.68
C LYS A 829 -84.72 3.93 -85.23
N ALA A 830 -84.30 5.20 -85.21
CA ALA A 830 -85.06 6.31 -85.81
C ALA A 830 -85.06 6.25 -87.35
N GLU A 831 -83.98 5.77 -87.96
CA GLU A 831 -83.88 5.54 -89.41
C GLU A 831 -84.68 4.29 -89.85
N ALA A 832 -84.68 3.22 -89.03
CA ALA A 832 -85.50 2.02 -89.27
C ALA A 832 -87.02 2.25 -89.13
N ALA A 833 -87.46 3.25 -88.35
CA ALA A 833 -88.87 3.60 -88.20
C ALA A 833 -89.46 4.45 -89.35
N LYS A 834 -88.60 5.00 -90.25
CA LYS A 834 -89.02 5.80 -91.42
C LYS A 834 -89.08 5.00 -92.72
N GLY A 835 -88.63 3.74 -92.73
CA GLY A 835 -88.57 2.91 -93.93
C GLY A 835 -89.37 1.62 -93.77
N SER A 836 -90.36 1.45 -94.66
CA SER A 836 -90.93 0.15 -95.07
C SER A 836 -92.24 -0.31 -94.39
N SER A 837 -93.36 0.24 -94.89
CA SER A 837 -94.53 -0.58 -95.24
C SER A 837 -94.65 -0.66 -96.77
N ARG A 838 -94.03 -1.66 -97.38
CA ARG A 838 -94.52 -2.30 -98.61
C ARG A 838 -93.83 -3.64 -98.76
N GLY A 839 -94.64 -4.69 -98.82
CA GLY A 839 -94.22 -6.09 -98.72
C GLY A 839 -93.39 -6.59 -99.90
N ILE A 840 -92.55 -7.59 -99.57
CA ILE A 840 -92.59 -9.00 -100.04
C ILE A 840 -93.03 -9.16 -101.51
N ASP A 841 -92.35 -9.86 -102.42
CA ASP A 841 -91.33 -10.92 -102.41
C ASP A 841 -90.66 -10.93 -103.80
N LEU A 842 -89.51 -11.60 -103.93
CA LEU A 842 -89.07 -12.43 -105.08
C LEU A 842 -87.54 -12.55 -105.14
N SER A 843 -87.04 -13.65 -104.58
CA SER A 843 -86.27 -14.69 -105.29
C SER A 843 -84.98 -14.37 -106.07
N PHE A 844 -83.98 -15.24 -105.84
CA PHE A 844 -82.91 -15.71 -106.77
C PHE A 844 -81.61 -14.92 -106.96
N PHE A 845 -80.56 -15.34 -106.24
CA PHE A 845 -79.15 -15.61 -106.67
C PHE A 845 -78.40 -16.07 -105.39
N LYS A 846 -77.47 -17.04 -105.30
CA LYS A 846 -76.77 -17.95 -106.23
C LYS A 846 -76.04 -19.03 -105.38
N LYS A 847 -76.03 -20.29 -105.82
CA LYS A 847 -75.01 -21.35 -105.49
C LYS A 847 -73.61 -20.87 -105.96
N GLY A 848 -72.45 -21.30 -105.51
CA GLY A 848 -71.98 -22.38 -104.63
C GLY A 848 -70.50 -22.69 -104.96
N GLY A 849 -69.82 -23.41 -104.05
CA GLY A 849 -68.52 -24.11 -104.23
C GLY A 849 -67.27 -23.30 -103.89
N GLY A 850 -66.26 -23.80 -103.15
CA GLY A 850 -66.01 -25.09 -102.50
C GLY A 850 -64.57 -25.13 -101.93
N ASN A 851 -64.33 -26.08 -101.01
CA ASN A 851 -63.05 -26.68 -100.52
C ASN A 851 -61.93 -25.78 -99.97
N ALA A 852 -61.53 -25.93 -98.69
CA ALA A 852 -60.72 -26.99 -98.04
C ALA A 852 -59.20 -26.69 -98.06
N GLY A 853 -58.56 -26.75 -96.88
CA GLY A 853 -57.10 -26.68 -96.74
C GLY A 853 -56.65 -26.59 -95.28
N ALA A 854 -55.89 -27.58 -94.84
CA ALA A 854 -55.43 -27.84 -93.48
C ALA A 854 -54.06 -27.23 -93.14
N GLY A 855 -53.66 -27.31 -91.85
CA GLY A 855 -52.28 -27.13 -91.34
C GLY A 855 -52.24 -26.21 -90.11
N ALA A 856 -52.13 -26.68 -88.86
CA ALA A 856 -51.03 -27.35 -88.16
C ALA A 856 -49.93 -26.41 -87.59
N GLY A 857 -49.68 -26.56 -86.28
CA GLY A 857 -48.48 -26.13 -85.53
C GLY A 857 -48.45 -24.67 -85.06
N ALA A 858 -47.86 -24.27 -83.93
CA ALA A 858 -47.34 -24.93 -82.73
C ALA A 858 -46.86 -23.79 -81.80
N ASN A 859 -46.93 -24.02 -80.48
CA ASN A 859 -46.11 -23.52 -79.36
C ASN A 859 -45.48 -22.10 -79.36
N VAL A 860 -45.49 -21.47 -78.17
CA VAL A 860 -44.32 -21.37 -77.26
C VAL A 860 -44.61 -20.29 -76.19
N MET A 861 -44.74 -20.73 -74.94
CA MET A 861 -44.39 -20.00 -73.70
C MET A 861 -42.88 -19.71 -73.70
N PRO A 862 -42.36 -18.64 -73.07
CA PRO A 862 -41.81 -18.87 -71.74
C PRO A 862 -41.76 -17.67 -70.78
N SER A 863 -41.50 -18.05 -69.51
CA SER A 863 -40.82 -17.33 -68.41
C SER A 863 -41.52 -16.20 -67.69
#